data_AF-A0A1C6U026-F1
#
_entry.id   AF-A0A1C6U026-F1
#
_cell.length_a   1.000
_cell.length_b   1.000
_cell.length_c   1.000
_cell.angle_alpha   90.00
_cell.angle_beta   90.00
_cell.angle_gamma   90.00
#
_symmetry.space_group_name_H-M   'P 1'
#
loop_
_entity.id
_entity.type
_entity.pdbx_description
1 polymer ?
#
loop_
_entity_poly.entity_id
_entity_poly.type
_entity_poly.pdbx_seq_one_letter_code
_entity_poly.pdbx_strand_id
1 'polypeptide(L)'
;MRSGSNVPSNARTTRLVIVESPAKAKTISGYLGPGYVVEASFGHVRDLPRNAADVPAKYKGESWARLGVDVDNGFHALYVVSADRKQQISKLVKLAKEVDEIFLATDEDREGEAIAWHLVETLKPKVPVKRMVFHEITKPAIQAAVANPREIDRDLVDAQEARRILDRLYGYEVSPVLWKKVMPKLSAGRVQSVATRIVVERERQRMAFRTAEYWDILATLAVTDAGEGPRNFNATLVALNGDRIATGKDFEPTTGRVRPGAGVVHLDSDGARGLAARLEGRPFTVTRVEEKPYRRRPYAPFITSTLQQEAARKLRFSSQQTMRTAQRLYENGYITYMRTDSVNLSETAIAAARRQIVELYGERSVPPEPRRYTGKVKNAQEAHEAIRPAGDNFRTPGDVANELSGEEFKLYELIWRRTIASQMTDAVGSSVSVRIRAVSVAQEEADFGATGKTITDPGFLRAYVESSDDENAEAEDAERRLPNLVKGQPLTADELAAQGHHTQPPSRYTEASLVKALEELGIGRPSTYASIMQTIQDRGYVTKRGQAMIPTFLAFAVIGLMERHYPRLIDYDFTASMENELDEIAGGDHAAVDFLTAFYFGGANGAGDQDIARSGGLKKLVTENLSEIDARSVNSIPLHIDDEGREVVVRVGRYGPYLQRELPGGESATTAGAGAGGAGAEGAAGAAGAGGAGAGGAEGGAADGGSQGDRAPIPEGLAPDELTPEKVHELFLGGGGERKLGDDPATGEPILLKAGRFGPYVASGERKSSLLRSQSPDSLTFDQALRLLSLPRLIGVAPDGGEVFANNGRYGPYVKRGDEFRSLDSEEKMFTVTLDEALALLAAPKTRQRRAAAPPLREMGVDPLTEKPLVIKDGRFGPYVTDGEFNASLRRGQTPEELTVEQASEMLAEKRAKGPAPKKKATAKKAPAKKTATKAAGATKAAATKAAAAKAGAAKAGATKAAATKAAATKAAATKAGAAKAGAGGAGAGAAKATAAKKAAPRKAAPRKQSSTSTSE
;
A
#
# COMPACT_ATOMS: atom_id res chain seq x y z
N MET A 1 51.46 -59.33 38.68
CA MET A 1 52.20 -58.41 37.80
C MET A 1 52.11 -58.88 36.35
N ARG A 2 51.28 -58.22 35.52
CA ARG A 2 51.64 -57.59 34.25
C ARG A 2 50.37 -56.98 33.65
N SER A 3 50.49 -55.67 33.44
CA SER A 3 49.47 -54.71 33.00
C SER A 3 48.94 -55.06 31.60
N GLY A 4 47.62 -55.22 31.49
CA GLY A 4 46.89 -55.14 30.23
C GLY A 4 46.46 -53.70 30.00
N SER A 5 47.06 -53.05 29.02
CA SER A 5 46.75 -51.69 28.58
C SER A 5 45.32 -51.61 28.05
N ASN A 6 44.45 -50.98 28.85
CA ASN A 6 43.09 -50.63 28.48
C ASN A 6 43.15 -49.41 27.55
N VAL A 7 42.91 -49.61 26.25
CA VAL A 7 42.67 -48.52 25.29
C VAL A 7 41.23 -48.04 25.53
N PRO A 8 41.00 -46.75 25.85
CA PRO A 8 39.65 -46.25 26.06
C PRO A 8 38.89 -46.23 24.73
N SER A 9 37.66 -46.76 24.75
CA SER A 9 36.72 -46.69 23.63
C SER A 9 36.41 -45.24 23.25
N ASN A 10 36.61 -44.88 21.99
CA ASN A 10 36.12 -43.63 21.39
C ASN A 10 34.58 -43.56 21.45
N ALA A 11 34.03 -43.10 22.56
CA ALA A 11 32.63 -42.67 22.62
C ALA A 11 32.51 -41.37 21.80
N ARG A 12 31.83 -41.43 20.65
CA ARG A 12 31.54 -40.23 19.85
C ARG A 12 30.66 -39.30 20.69
N THR A 13 31.17 -38.10 20.99
CA THR A 13 30.41 -37.02 21.64
C THR A 13 29.12 -36.74 20.85
N THR A 14 27.99 -36.81 21.54
CA THR A 14 26.64 -36.58 21.02
C THR A 14 26.23 -35.14 21.30
N ARG A 15 25.76 -34.40 20.30
CA ARG A 15 25.48 -32.96 20.42
C ARG A 15 24.04 -32.64 20.01
N LEU A 16 23.35 -31.80 20.78
CA LEU A 16 22.05 -31.26 20.39
C LEU A 16 22.23 -29.88 19.76
N VAL A 17 21.72 -29.67 18.55
CA VAL A 17 21.67 -28.35 17.90
C VAL A 17 20.23 -27.88 17.89
N ILE A 18 19.97 -26.69 18.43
CA ILE A 18 18.63 -26.10 18.47
C ILE A 18 18.58 -24.90 17.53
N VAL A 19 17.63 -24.90 16.61
CA VAL A 19 17.34 -23.82 15.64
C VAL A 19 15.88 -23.38 15.75
N GLU A 20 15.46 -22.33 15.06
CA GLU A 20 14.09 -21.82 15.17
C GLU A 20 13.08 -22.62 14.38
N SER A 21 13.44 -23.08 13.18
CA SER A 21 12.48 -23.64 12.22
C SER A 21 12.83 -25.06 11.78
N PRO A 22 11.81 -25.89 11.46
CA PRO A 22 12.04 -27.24 10.96
C PRO A 22 12.83 -27.31 9.64
N ALA A 23 12.65 -26.32 8.76
CA ALA A 23 13.38 -26.26 7.49
C ALA A 23 14.88 -26.08 7.74
N LYS A 24 15.25 -25.10 8.58
CA LYS A 24 16.63 -24.87 9.03
C LYS A 24 17.22 -26.11 9.71
N ALA A 25 16.43 -26.80 10.54
CA ALA A 25 16.87 -28.03 11.21
C ALA A 25 17.22 -29.13 10.20
N LYS A 26 16.37 -29.32 9.18
CA LYS A 26 16.59 -30.30 8.11
C LYS A 26 17.84 -29.97 7.30
N THR A 27 18.02 -28.72 6.91
CA THR A 27 19.19 -28.27 6.12
C THR A 27 20.49 -28.47 6.90
N ILE A 28 20.56 -27.98 8.14
CA ILE A 28 21.76 -28.07 9.00
C ILE A 28 22.09 -29.52 9.35
N SER A 29 21.08 -30.36 9.61
CA SER A 29 21.27 -31.80 9.85
C SER A 29 21.98 -32.49 8.69
N GLY A 30 21.65 -32.11 7.44
CA GLY A 30 22.31 -32.62 6.24
C GLY A 30 23.80 -32.27 6.14
N TYR A 31 24.26 -31.20 6.79
CA TYR A 31 25.66 -30.75 6.76
C TYR A 31 26.52 -31.29 7.90
N LEU A 32 25.94 -31.47 9.09
CA LEU A 32 26.68 -31.88 10.29
C LEU A 32 26.91 -33.40 10.40
N GLY A 33 26.01 -34.21 9.83
CA GLY A 33 26.17 -35.67 9.79
C GLY A 33 26.08 -36.38 11.14
N PRO A 34 26.60 -37.62 11.26
CA PRO A 34 26.46 -38.45 12.46
C PRO A 34 27.15 -37.83 13.69
N GLY A 35 26.45 -37.79 14.83
CA GLY A 35 26.93 -37.19 16.09
C GLY A 35 26.21 -35.90 16.50
N TYR A 36 25.34 -35.37 15.63
CA TYR A 36 24.48 -34.23 15.90
C TYR A 36 23.00 -34.63 15.81
N VAL A 37 22.22 -34.22 16.81
CA VAL A 37 20.75 -34.24 16.79
C VAL A 37 20.31 -32.79 16.58
N VAL A 38 19.62 -32.49 15.49
CA VAL A 38 19.19 -31.12 15.17
C VAL A 38 17.69 -31.01 15.34
N GLU A 39 17.23 -30.06 16.15
CA GLU A 39 15.82 -29.87 16.51
C GLU A 39 15.40 -28.40 16.42
N ALA A 40 14.11 -28.19 16.14
CA ALA A 40 13.54 -26.84 16.05
C ALA A 40 12.85 -26.41 17.36
N SER A 41 12.96 -25.14 17.75
CA SER A 41 12.22 -24.54 18.87
C SER A 41 10.82 -24.07 18.47
N PHE A 42 10.57 -23.87 17.17
CA PHE A 42 9.41 -23.18 16.60
C PHE A 42 9.35 -21.68 16.98
N GLY A 43 10.50 -21.02 16.91
CA GLY A 43 10.68 -19.61 17.27
C GLY A 43 10.77 -19.38 18.78
N HIS A 44 10.15 -18.29 19.26
CA HIS A 44 10.08 -17.95 20.68
C HIS A 44 9.40 -19.05 21.50
N VAL A 45 10.02 -19.41 22.62
CA VAL A 45 9.53 -20.45 23.54
C VAL A 45 8.86 -19.88 24.78
N ARG A 46 9.17 -18.62 25.12
CA ARG A 46 8.54 -17.84 26.19
C ARG A 46 8.14 -16.48 25.66
N ASP A 47 7.18 -15.87 26.32
CA ASP A 47 6.76 -14.49 26.10
C ASP A 47 6.19 -13.94 27.43
N LEU A 48 5.96 -12.64 27.48
CA LEU A 48 5.20 -12.01 28.55
C LEU A 48 3.73 -12.51 28.53
N PRO A 49 3.05 -12.67 29.68
CA PRO A 49 1.64 -13.06 29.76
C PRO A 49 0.77 -12.23 28.82
N ARG A 50 -0.10 -12.88 28.03
CA ARG A 50 -1.03 -12.21 27.12
C ARG A 50 -2.37 -11.92 27.77
N ASN A 51 -2.73 -12.73 28.75
CA ASN A 51 -3.97 -12.62 29.51
C ASN A 51 -3.76 -13.10 30.96
N ALA A 52 -4.79 -12.96 31.78
CA ALA A 52 -4.72 -13.36 33.20
C ALA A 52 -4.55 -14.88 33.41
N ALA A 53 -4.94 -15.71 32.44
CA ALA A 53 -4.79 -17.17 32.54
C ALA A 53 -3.35 -17.63 32.33
N ASP A 54 -2.54 -16.84 31.62
CA ASP A 54 -1.12 -17.12 31.41
C ASP A 54 -0.27 -16.87 32.67
N VAL A 55 -0.76 -16.08 33.63
CA VAL A 55 -0.04 -15.71 34.85
C VAL A 55 0.09 -16.95 35.78
N PRO A 56 1.32 -17.37 36.14
CA PRO A 56 1.54 -18.50 37.02
C PRO A 56 0.97 -18.26 38.42
N ALA A 57 0.50 -19.32 39.09
CA ALA A 57 -0.16 -19.23 40.40
C ALA A 57 0.65 -18.44 41.45
N LYS A 58 1.97 -18.58 41.46
CA LYS A 58 2.89 -17.85 42.36
C LYS A 58 2.78 -16.33 42.24
N TYR A 59 2.50 -15.81 41.04
CA TYR A 59 2.47 -14.38 40.76
C TYR A 59 1.05 -13.80 40.67
N LYS A 60 -0.01 -14.62 40.83
CA LYS A 60 -1.41 -14.14 40.68
C LYS A 60 -1.84 -13.09 41.71
N GLY A 61 -1.14 -13.00 42.84
CA GLY A 61 -1.38 -11.98 43.87
C GLY A 61 -0.67 -10.65 43.61
N GLU A 62 0.27 -10.61 42.67
CA GLU A 62 1.06 -9.41 42.38
C GLU A 62 0.30 -8.51 41.40
N SER A 63 0.20 -7.22 41.72
CA SER A 63 -0.54 -6.22 40.91
C SER A 63 0.04 -6.06 39.50
N TRP A 64 1.35 -6.21 39.36
CA TRP A 64 2.09 -6.08 38.10
C TRP A 64 2.08 -7.35 37.24
N ALA A 65 1.69 -8.51 37.77
CA ALA A 65 1.84 -9.78 37.06
C ALA A 65 1.02 -9.88 35.75
N ARG A 66 -0.11 -9.16 35.68
CA ARG A 66 -0.91 -9.06 34.44
C ARG A 66 -0.24 -8.18 33.38
N LEU A 67 0.47 -7.13 33.78
CA LEU A 67 1.35 -6.36 32.90
C LEU A 67 2.54 -7.23 32.46
N GLY A 68 2.97 -8.13 33.35
CA GLY A 68 4.10 -9.04 33.12
C GLY A 68 5.45 -8.36 33.30
N VAL A 69 5.48 -7.13 33.80
CA VAL A 69 6.68 -6.33 34.03
C VAL A 69 6.56 -5.69 35.40
N ASP A 70 7.51 -5.94 36.29
CA ASP A 70 7.60 -5.30 37.60
C ASP A 70 8.35 -3.97 37.47
N VAL A 71 7.60 -2.90 37.19
CA VAL A 71 8.16 -1.56 36.95
C VAL A 71 8.83 -0.94 38.18
N ASP A 72 8.48 -1.39 39.39
CA ASP A 72 9.01 -0.82 40.64
C ASP A 72 10.29 -1.54 41.10
N ASN A 73 10.61 -2.70 40.53
CA ASN A 73 11.79 -3.50 40.85
C ASN A 73 12.64 -3.74 39.59
N GLY A 74 13.17 -2.68 38.99
CA GLY A 74 14.13 -2.79 37.88
C GLY A 74 13.55 -3.39 36.59
N PHE A 75 12.25 -3.25 36.36
CA PHE A 75 11.55 -3.73 35.16
C PHE A 75 11.63 -5.24 34.94
N HIS A 76 11.73 -6.05 36.00
CA HIS A 76 11.81 -7.51 35.88
C HIS A 76 10.64 -8.10 35.07
N ALA A 77 10.96 -8.77 33.98
CA ALA A 77 9.99 -9.39 33.09
C ALA A 77 9.55 -10.79 33.58
N LEU A 78 8.24 -11.02 33.67
CA LEU A 78 7.65 -12.32 33.90
C LEU A 78 7.49 -13.06 32.56
N TYR A 79 8.43 -13.93 32.24
CA TYR A 79 8.33 -14.80 31.07
C TYR A 79 7.61 -16.12 31.39
N VAL A 80 6.65 -16.48 30.54
CA VAL A 80 5.89 -17.73 30.64
C VAL A 80 6.05 -18.55 29.37
N VAL A 81 6.16 -19.87 29.51
CA VAL A 81 6.22 -20.79 28.36
C VAL A 81 4.86 -20.77 27.67
N SER A 82 4.86 -20.44 26.38
CA SER A 82 3.63 -20.40 25.58
C SER A 82 2.95 -21.78 25.56
N ALA A 83 1.61 -21.79 25.66
CA ALA A 83 0.85 -23.03 25.81
C ALA A 83 1.09 -24.03 24.65
N ASP A 84 1.24 -23.51 23.44
CA ASP A 84 1.52 -24.24 22.20
C ASP A 84 2.98 -24.71 22.08
N ARG A 85 3.87 -24.30 22.99
CA ARG A 85 5.30 -24.69 23.01
C ARG A 85 5.66 -25.70 24.09
N LYS A 86 4.75 -26.00 25.02
CA LYS A 86 4.99 -26.91 26.16
C LYS A 86 5.45 -28.32 25.75
N GLN A 87 4.85 -28.89 24.72
CA GLN A 87 5.23 -30.22 24.24
C GLN A 87 6.65 -30.22 23.66
N GLN A 88 7.00 -29.20 22.87
CA GLN A 88 8.33 -29.08 22.29
C GLN A 88 9.39 -28.84 23.36
N ILE A 89 9.13 -27.97 24.33
CA ILE A 89 10.04 -27.78 25.47
C ILE A 89 10.25 -29.09 26.22
N SER A 90 9.19 -29.87 26.45
CA SER A 90 9.32 -31.18 27.11
C SER A 90 10.20 -32.15 26.30
N LYS A 91 10.16 -32.09 24.97
CA LYS A 91 11.04 -32.87 24.08
C LYS A 91 12.48 -32.38 24.20
N LEU A 92 12.73 -31.07 24.09
CA LEU A 92 14.07 -30.49 24.18
C LEU A 92 14.72 -30.75 25.55
N VAL A 93 13.96 -30.70 26.65
CA VAL A 93 14.45 -31.02 28.00
C VAL A 93 14.89 -32.49 28.10
N LYS A 94 14.21 -33.42 27.41
CA LYS A 94 14.63 -34.83 27.38
C LYS A 94 15.93 -34.99 26.60
N LEU A 95 15.97 -34.44 25.39
CA LEU A 95 17.17 -34.51 24.54
C LEU A 95 18.39 -33.85 25.18
N ALA A 96 18.20 -32.72 25.85
CA ALA A 96 19.27 -32.02 26.58
C ALA A 96 19.92 -32.86 27.71
N LYS A 97 19.25 -33.92 28.19
CA LYS A 97 19.80 -34.86 29.18
C LYS A 97 20.55 -36.04 28.55
N GLU A 98 20.38 -36.25 27.25
CA GLU A 98 20.91 -37.40 26.50
C GLU A 98 22.13 -37.05 25.65
N VAL A 99 22.57 -35.78 25.66
CA VAL A 99 23.70 -35.26 24.88
C VAL A 99 24.81 -34.74 25.78
N ASP A 100 26.01 -34.63 25.22
CA ASP A 100 27.22 -34.15 25.91
C ASP A 100 27.39 -32.63 25.78
N GLU A 101 26.86 -32.01 24.72
CA GLU A 101 26.92 -30.56 24.48
C GLU A 101 25.64 -30.07 23.78
N ILE A 102 25.29 -28.80 23.99
CA ILE A 102 24.20 -28.12 23.28
C ILE A 102 24.76 -26.95 22.47
N PHE A 103 24.39 -26.89 21.19
CA PHE A 103 24.64 -25.77 20.31
C PHE A 103 23.34 -25.01 20.04
N LEU A 104 23.35 -23.70 20.25
CA LEU A 104 22.25 -22.79 19.91
C LEU A 104 22.59 -22.14 18.58
N ALA A 105 21.81 -22.46 17.54
CA ALA A 105 22.04 -22.05 16.16
C ALA A 105 20.90 -21.15 15.64
N THR A 106 20.47 -20.22 16.50
CA THR A 106 19.49 -19.20 16.16
C THR A 106 20.08 -18.13 15.23
N ASP A 107 19.24 -17.30 14.61
CA ASP A 107 19.64 -16.22 13.73
C ASP A 107 20.49 -15.17 14.47
N GLU A 108 21.34 -14.45 13.74
CA GLU A 108 22.34 -13.51 14.29
C GLU A 108 21.76 -12.11 14.58
N ASP A 109 20.48 -12.00 14.91
CA ASP A 109 19.89 -10.73 15.33
C ASP A 109 19.52 -10.76 16.82
N ARG A 110 19.13 -9.60 17.36
CA ARG A 110 18.72 -9.48 18.77
C ARG A 110 17.56 -10.42 19.13
N GLU A 111 16.68 -10.73 18.18
CA GLU A 111 15.56 -11.67 18.37
C GLU A 111 16.07 -13.11 18.49
N GLY A 112 16.97 -13.55 17.61
CA GLY A 112 17.60 -14.86 17.67
C GLY A 112 18.46 -15.05 18.92
N GLU A 113 19.13 -14.00 19.38
CA GLU A 113 19.90 -14.01 20.63
C GLU A 113 18.98 -14.15 21.86
N ALA A 114 17.86 -13.43 21.89
CA ALA A 114 16.83 -13.57 22.94
C ALA A 114 16.20 -14.97 22.95
N ILE A 115 15.95 -15.59 21.79
CA ILE A 115 15.49 -16.99 21.69
C ILE A 115 16.53 -17.94 22.29
N ALA A 116 17.82 -17.77 21.95
CA ALA A 116 18.90 -18.57 22.52
C ALA A 116 18.95 -18.44 24.05
N TRP A 117 18.88 -17.22 24.58
CA TRP A 117 18.82 -16.99 26.02
C TRP A 117 17.59 -17.64 26.66
N HIS A 118 16.40 -17.45 26.09
CA HIS A 118 15.16 -18.06 26.57
C HIS A 118 15.24 -19.60 26.60
N LEU A 119 15.90 -20.22 25.62
CA LEU A 119 16.13 -21.67 25.61
C LEU A 119 17.02 -22.08 26.79
N VAL A 120 18.12 -21.36 27.07
CA VAL A 120 18.98 -21.66 28.23
C VAL A 120 18.20 -21.56 29.53
N GLU A 121 17.47 -20.47 29.76
CA GLU A 121 16.68 -20.25 30.97
C GLU A 121 15.56 -21.30 31.17
N THR A 122 14.97 -21.75 30.06
CA THR A 122 13.86 -22.71 30.08
C THR A 122 14.36 -24.14 30.27
N LEU A 123 15.43 -24.53 29.56
CA LEU A 123 15.97 -25.88 29.57
C LEU A 123 16.86 -26.16 30.78
N LYS A 124 17.52 -25.13 31.33
CA LYS A 124 18.50 -25.21 32.44
C LYS A 124 19.50 -26.35 32.23
N PRO A 125 20.23 -26.34 31.11
CA PRO A 125 21.10 -27.45 30.74
C PRO A 125 22.22 -27.65 31.77
N LYS A 126 22.59 -28.92 31.99
CA LYS A 126 23.70 -29.32 32.88
C LYS A 126 24.99 -29.64 32.11
N VAL A 127 24.95 -29.40 30.80
CA VAL A 127 26.03 -29.67 29.84
C VAL A 127 26.48 -28.36 29.20
N PRO A 128 27.70 -28.29 28.64
CA PRO A 128 28.18 -27.08 27.98
C PRO A 128 27.23 -26.60 26.88
N VAL A 129 26.99 -25.28 26.87
CA VAL A 129 26.18 -24.60 25.85
C VAL A 129 27.11 -23.72 25.01
N LYS A 130 26.93 -23.78 23.68
CA LYS A 130 27.74 -23.06 22.70
C LYS A 130 26.83 -22.31 21.73
N ARG A 131 27.09 -21.03 21.45
CA ARG A 131 26.33 -20.23 20.47
C ARG A 131 26.99 -20.31 19.10
N MET A 132 26.30 -20.90 18.12
CA MET A 132 26.74 -20.95 16.71
C MET A 132 26.17 -19.76 15.97
N VAL A 133 26.99 -19.08 15.16
CA VAL A 133 26.55 -17.90 14.43
C VAL A 133 26.98 -18.00 12.97
N PHE A 134 26.08 -17.63 12.06
CA PHE A 134 26.28 -17.70 10.63
C PHE A 134 25.28 -16.80 9.90
N HIS A 135 25.72 -16.19 8.80
CA HIS A 135 24.92 -15.32 7.92
C HIS A 135 24.41 -16.03 6.66
N GLU A 136 24.80 -17.28 6.44
CA GLU A 136 24.29 -18.14 5.36
C GLU A 136 24.32 -19.62 5.75
N ILE A 137 23.42 -20.41 5.17
CA ILE A 137 23.26 -21.84 5.49
C ILE A 137 23.92 -22.70 4.41
N THR A 138 25.25 -22.68 4.40
CA THR A 138 26.09 -23.51 3.53
C THR A 138 26.91 -24.48 4.36
N LYS A 139 27.34 -25.60 3.76
CA LYS A 139 28.17 -26.58 4.46
C LYS A 139 29.46 -25.95 5.05
N PRO A 140 30.23 -25.13 4.32
CA PRO A 140 31.42 -24.46 4.90
C PRO A 140 31.07 -23.52 6.06
N ALA A 141 30.04 -22.68 5.92
CA ALA A 141 29.65 -21.73 6.96
C ALA A 141 29.21 -22.44 8.24
N ILE A 142 28.40 -23.49 8.13
CA ILE A 142 27.95 -24.27 9.29
C ILE A 142 29.12 -25.00 9.98
N GLN A 143 30.07 -25.54 9.21
CA GLN A 143 31.27 -26.17 9.77
C GLN A 143 32.16 -25.15 10.50
N ALA A 144 32.32 -23.95 9.95
CA ALA A 144 33.05 -22.86 10.59
C ALA A 144 32.37 -22.39 11.89
N ALA A 145 31.04 -22.28 11.89
CA ALA A 145 30.24 -21.90 13.06
C ALA A 145 30.30 -22.94 14.19
N VAL A 146 30.38 -24.23 13.86
CA VAL A 146 30.63 -25.29 14.87
C VAL A 146 32.04 -25.20 15.45
N ALA A 147 33.03 -24.89 14.63
CA ALA A 147 34.42 -24.81 15.05
C ALA A 147 34.72 -23.57 15.90
N ASN A 148 33.98 -22.48 15.70
CA ASN A 148 34.20 -21.19 16.36
C ASN A 148 32.91 -20.67 17.02
N PRO A 149 32.40 -21.34 18.06
CA PRO A 149 31.25 -20.85 18.80
C PRO A 149 31.62 -19.63 19.64
N ARG A 150 30.64 -18.79 19.95
CA ARG A 150 30.75 -17.71 20.95
C ARG A 150 29.88 -17.99 22.18
N GLU A 151 29.95 -17.09 23.16
CA GLU A 151 28.98 -17.02 24.25
C GLU A 151 27.74 -16.24 23.81
N ILE A 152 26.66 -16.38 24.59
CA ILE A 152 25.45 -15.56 24.39
C ILE A 152 25.81 -14.12 24.70
N ASP A 153 25.49 -13.23 23.77
CA ASP A 153 25.69 -11.80 23.91
C ASP A 153 24.56 -11.22 24.78
N ARG A 154 24.91 -10.68 25.93
CA ARG A 154 23.94 -10.16 26.89
C ARG A 154 23.38 -8.81 26.49
N ASP A 155 24.16 -7.97 25.83
CA ASP A 155 23.75 -6.64 25.40
C ASP A 155 22.67 -6.74 24.31
N LEU A 156 22.82 -7.69 23.38
CA LEU A 156 21.78 -8.02 22.40
C LEU A 156 20.48 -8.54 23.03
N VAL A 157 20.57 -9.36 24.07
CA VAL A 157 19.40 -9.87 24.81
C VAL A 157 18.71 -8.74 25.54
N ASP A 158 19.46 -7.88 26.23
CA ASP A 158 18.95 -6.76 27.01
C ASP A 158 18.29 -5.72 26.10
N ALA A 159 18.85 -5.45 24.92
CA ALA A 159 18.22 -4.60 23.91
C ALA A 159 16.87 -5.15 23.41
N GLN A 160 16.79 -6.46 23.20
CA GLN A 160 15.54 -7.12 22.79
C GLN A 160 14.49 -7.08 23.92
N GLU A 161 14.91 -7.35 25.15
CA GLU A 161 14.05 -7.31 26.33
C GLU A 161 13.57 -5.88 26.62
N ALA A 162 14.46 -4.89 26.54
CA ALA A 162 14.12 -3.47 26.67
C ALA A 162 13.06 -3.05 25.65
N ARG A 163 13.24 -3.43 24.37
CA ARG A 163 12.23 -3.20 23.33
C ARG A 163 10.90 -3.87 23.68
N ARG A 164 10.94 -5.13 24.12
CA ARG A 164 9.74 -5.91 24.46
C ARG A 164 8.95 -5.29 25.62
N ILE A 165 9.66 -4.83 26.66
CA ILE A 165 9.10 -4.15 27.82
C ILE A 165 8.56 -2.78 27.41
N LEU A 166 9.33 -2.00 26.66
CA LEU A 166 8.93 -0.70 26.15
C LEU A 166 7.58 -0.78 25.41
N ASP A 167 7.47 -1.70 24.44
CA ASP A 167 6.25 -1.89 23.67
C ASP A 167 5.08 -2.39 24.54
N ARG A 168 5.38 -3.18 25.59
CA ARG A 168 4.40 -3.62 26.59
C ARG A 168 3.85 -2.45 27.40
N LEU A 169 4.71 -1.58 27.92
CA LEU A 169 4.34 -0.40 28.70
C LEU A 169 3.52 0.57 27.84
N TYR A 170 4.01 0.90 26.65
CA TYR A 170 3.29 1.75 25.69
C TYR A 170 1.89 1.20 25.39
N GLY A 171 1.80 -0.10 25.08
CA GLY A 171 0.53 -0.75 24.77
C GLY A 171 -0.45 -0.74 25.94
N TYR A 172 0.00 -1.00 27.16
CA TYR A 172 -0.86 -1.06 28.35
C TYR A 172 -1.32 0.31 28.84
N GLU A 173 -0.49 1.35 28.71
CA GLU A 173 -0.87 2.70 29.11
C GLU A 173 -1.76 3.38 28.06
N VAL A 174 -1.38 3.30 26.77
CA VAL A 174 -2.03 4.10 25.73
C VAL A 174 -3.29 3.44 25.15
N SER A 175 -3.36 2.10 25.07
CA SER A 175 -4.56 1.44 24.48
C SER A 175 -5.85 1.70 25.26
N PRO A 176 -5.88 1.72 26.61
CA PRO A 176 -7.06 2.10 27.38
C PRO A 176 -7.57 3.52 27.07
N VAL A 177 -6.67 4.46 26.73
CA VAL A 177 -7.06 5.81 26.28
C VAL A 177 -7.84 5.69 24.97
N LEU A 178 -7.32 4.95 23.99
CA LEU A 178 -8.00 4.71 22.72
C LEU A 178 -9.36 4.01 22.93
N TRP A 179 -9.47 3.07 23.86
CA TRP A 179 -10.74 2.39 24.17
C TRP A 179 -11.80 3.31 24.71
N LYS A 180 -11.40 4.21 25.63
CA LYS A 180 -12.31 5.15 26.29
C LYS A 180 -12.69 6.32 25.39
N LYS A 181 -11.79 6.75 24.49
CA LYS A 181 -11.95 7.99 23.72
C LYS A 181 -12.25 7.79 22.24
N VAL A 182 -12.00 6.61 21.68
CA VAL A 182 -12.26 6.30 20.25
C VAL A 182 -13.16 5.06 20.13
N MET A 183 -12.61 3.86 20.37
CA MET A 183 -13.36 2.61 20.23
C MET A 183 -12.71 1.47 21.02
N PRO A 184 -13.49 0.54 21.62
CA PRO A 184 -12.95 -0.64 22.29
C PRO A 184 -12.10 -1.52 21.36
N LYS A 185 -11.15 -2.26 21.94
CA LYS A 185 -10.25 -3.22 21.25
C LYS A 185 -9.25 -2.62 20.27
N LEU A 186 -9.17 -1.29 20.17
CA LEU A 186 -8.06 -0.64 19.49
C LEU A 186 -6.74 -0.95 20.19
N SER A 187 -5.63 -0.74 19.49
CA SER A 187 -4.32 -0.99 20.07
C SER A 187 -3.42 0.18 19.79
N ALA A 188 -2.76 0.65 20.82
CA ALA A 188 -1.69 1.62 20.68
C ALA A 188 -0.35 0.89 20.53
N GLY A 189 0.57 1.48 19.78
CA GLY A 189 1.92 0.96 19.61
C GLY A 189 2.77 2.05 18.99
N ARG A 190 3.95 2.26 19.55
CA ARG A 190 4.81 3.40 19.22
C ARG A 190 5.07 3.53 17.72
N VAL A 191 5.66 2.49 17.11
CA VAL A 191 6.04 2.52 15.69
C VAL A 191 4.84 2.45 14.74
N GLN A 192 3.80 1.68 15.08
CA GLN A 192 2.60 1.57 14.24
C GLN A 192 1.80 2.89 14.20
N SER A 193 1.76 3.66 15.29
CA SER A 193 1.05 4.93 15.36
C SER A 193 1.75 5.96 14.48
N VAL A 194 3.08 5.97 14.49
CA VAL A 194 3.89 6.82 13.61
C VAL A 194 3.72 6.44 12.14
N ALA A 195 3.77 5.16 11.78
CA ALA A 195 3.51 4.72 10.41
C ALA A 195 2.09 5.12 9.94
N THR A 196 1.10 5.01 10.84
CA THR A 196 -0.28 5.45 10.57
C THR A 196 -0.35 6.97 10.38
N ARG A 197 0.39 7.74 11.19
CA ARG A 197 0.50 9.21 11.08
C ARG A 197 1.04 9.63 9.71
N ILE A 198 2.12 9.00 9.23
CA ILE A 198 2.71 9.28 7.91
C ILE A 198 1.66 9.15 6.79
N VAL A 199 0.83 8.11 6.85
CA VAL A 199 -0.23 7.88 5.86
C VAL A 199 -1.37 8.89 6.00
N VAL A 200 -1.78 9.24 7.24
CA VAL A 200 -2.81 10.26 7.52
C VAL A 200 -2.35 11.66 7.07
N GLU A 201 -1.11 12.06 7.33
CA GLU A 201 -0.56 13.35 6.89
C GLU A 201 -0.55 13.48 5.38
N ARG A 202 -0.15 12.41 4.65
CA ARG A 202 -0.23 12.38 3.19
C ARG A 202 -1.67 12.54 2.70
N GLU A 203 -2.64 11.89 3.33
CA GLU A 203 -4.05 12.01 2.93
C GLU A 203 -4.60 13.42 3.24
N ARG A 204 -4.21 14.05 4.35
CA ARG A 204 -4.56 15.46 4.64
C ARG A 204 -4.01 16.41 3.57
N GLN A 205 -2.77 16.20 3.12
CA GLN A 205 -2.19 16.97 2.01
C GLN A 205 -3.02 16.83 0.73
N ARG A 206 -3.53 15.63 0.45
CA ARG A 206 -4.41 15.38 -0.71
C ARG A 206 -5.78 16.02 -0.56
N MET A 207 -6.41 15.94 0.63
CA MET A 207 -7.70 16.58 0.92
C MET A 207 -7.63 18.12 0.81
N ALA A 208 -6.51 18.71 1.25
CA ALA A 208 -6.27 20.14 1.17
C ALA A 208 -5.81 20.60 -0.23
N PHE A 209 -5.45 19.67 -1.12
CA PHE A 209 -4.94 19.99 -2.44
C PHE A 209 -5.99 20.70 -3.30
N ARG A 210 -5.57 21.71 -4.06
CA ARG A 210 -6.37 22.42 -5.05
C ARG A 210 -5.63 22.38 -6.38
N THR A 211 -6.27 21.75 -7.36
CA THR A 211 -5.75 21.61 -8.72
C THR A 211 -5.61 22.99 -9.37
N ALA A 212 -4.48 23.19 -10.05
CA ALA A 212 -4.20 24.35 -10.88
C ALA A 212 -4.03 23.89 -12.32
N GLU A 213 -4.62 24.63 -13.26
CA GLU A 213 -4.42 24.44 -14.70
C GLU A 213 -3.26 25.32 -15.16
N TYR A 214 -2.38 24.78 -16.00
CA TYR A 214 -1.29 25.54 -16.62
C TYR A 214 -1.02 25.00 -18.02
N TRP A 215 -0.58 25.88 -18.91
CA TRP A 215 -0.35 25.54 -20.30
C TRP A 215 1.08 25.82 -20.74
N ASP A 216 1.54 25.01 -21.69
CA ASP A 216 2.75 25.26 -22.47
C ASP A 216 2.50 24.96 -23.95
N ILE A 217 3.56 24.98 -24.76
CA ILE A 217 3.52 24.61 -26.17
C ILE A 217 4.56 23.52 -26.41
N LEU A 218 4.12 22.38 -26.94
CA LEU A 218 5.00 21.36 -27.47
C LEU A 218 5.20 21.62 -28.97
N ALA A 219 6.45 21.92 -29.35
CA ALA A 219 6.85 22.08 -30.73
C ALA A 219 7.47 20.79 -31.25
N THR A 220 6.94 20.28 -32.37
CA THR A 220 7.58 19.22 -33.17
C THR A 220 8.49 19.91 -34.17
N LEU A 221 9.79 19.92 -33.90
CA LEU A 221 10.79 20.62 -34.70
C LEU A 221 11.52 19.66 -35.63
N ALA A 222 11.89 20.13 -36.81
CA ALA A 222 12.68 19.38 -37.79
C ALA A 222 13.97 20.12 -38.16
N VAL A 223 15.05 19.35 -38.32
CA VAL A 223 16.27 19.85 -38.95
C VAL A 223 16.06 20.00 -40.45
N THR A 224 16.58 21.10 -41.01
CA THR A 224 16.46 21.44 -42.43
C THR A 224 17.37 20.59 -43.31
N ASP A 225 18.54 20.20 -42.80
CA ASP A 225 19.51 19.33 -43.47
C ASP A 225 19.48 17.92 -42.89
N ALA A 226 19.59 16.90 -43.75
CA ALA A 226 19.66 15.50 -43.34
C ALA A 226 21.05 15.20 -42.73
N GLY A 227 21.12 15.17 -41.40
CA GLY A 227 22.28 14.69 -40.63
C GLY A 227 22.08 13.29 -40.05
N GLU A 228 23.07 12.78 -39.30
CA GLU A 228 22.89 11.58 -38.48
C GLU A 228 21.95 11.88 -37.30
N GLY A 229 20.91 11.05 -37.15
CA GLY A 229 19.92 11.13 -36.07
C GLY A 229 18.47 11.27 -36.56
N PRO A 230 17.50 11.34 -35.64
CA PRO A 230 16.10 11.57 -36.00
C PRO A 230 15.93 12.97 -36.59
N ARG A 231 15.29 13.07 -37.75
CA ARG A 231 15.01 14.35 -38.41
C ARG A 231 14.14 15.28 -37.55
N ASN A 232 13.21 14.70 -36.81
CA ASN A 232 12.22 15.40 -36.00
C ASN A 232 12.48 15.16 -34.51
N PHE A 233 12.23 16.17 -33.69
CA PHE A 233 12.31 16.07 -32.23
C PHE A 233 11.35 17.05 -31.56
N ASN A 234 10.97 16.74 -30.32
CA ASN A 234 10.06 17.58 -29.55
C ASN A 234 10.83 18.53 -28.62
N ALA A 235 10.40 19.79 -28.59
CA ALA A 235 10.87 20.83 -27.67
C ALA A 235 9.66 21.50 -27.00
N THR A 236 9.78 21.80 -25.70
CA THR A 236 8.69 22.41 -24.92
C THR A 236 9.00 23.87 -24.66
N LEU A 237 8.00 24.76 -24.72
CA LEU A 237 8.14 26.16 -24.35
C LEU A 237 8.57 26.27 -22.87
N VAL A 238 9.68 26.96 -22.60
CA VAL A 238 10.22 27.12 -21.25
C VAL A 238 10.31 28.56 -20.79
N ALA A 239 10.33 29.54 -21.69
CA ALA A 239 10.29 30.95 -21.34
C ALA A 239 9.66 31.81 -22.45
N LEU A 240 9.11 32.96 -22.05
CA LEU A 240 8.54 33.98 -22.92
C LEU A 240 9.11 35.34 -22.48
N ASN A 241 9.75 36.06 -23.41
CA ASN A 241 10.43 37.35 -23.17
C ASN A 241 11.45 37.30 -22.01
N GLY A 242 12.08 36.14 -21.81
CA GLY A 242 13.05 35.90 -20.74
C GLY A 242 12.44 35.36 -19.43
N ASP A 243 11.14 35.53 -19.21
CA ASP A 243 10.45 35.01 -18.02
C ASP A 243 10.06 33.54 -18.22
N ARG A 244 10.24 32.72 -17.20
CA ARG A 244 10.01 31.26 -17.29
C ARG A 244 8.51 30.95 -17.37
N ILE A 245 8.12 29.96 -18.16
CA ILE A 245 6.74 29.44 -18.14
C ILE A 245 6.47 28.69 -16.84
N ALA A 246 5.29 28.92 -16.25
CA ALA A 246 4.84 28.24 -15.04
C ALA A 246 4.68 26.73 -15.30
N THR A 247 5.17 25.94 -14.34
CA THR A 247 5.07 24.47 -14.31
C THR A 247 4.44 24.05 -13.00
N GLY A 248 4.07 22.77 -12.85
CA GLY A 248 3.31 22.31 -11.68
C GLY A 248 3.93 22.65 -10.30
N LYS A 249 5.26 22.75 -10.20
CA LYS A 249 5.97 23.11 -8.94
C LYS A 249 5.77 24.57 -8.51
N ASP A 250 5.35 25.42 -9.42
CA ASP A 250 5.22 26.87 -9.21
C ASP A 250 3.91 27.26 -8.53
N PHE A 251 2.99 26.30 -8.40
CA PHE A 251 1.70 26.49 -7.76
C PHE A 251 1.77 26.12 -6.28
N GLU A 252 1.05 26.87 -5.46
CA GLU A 252 0.84 26.57 -4.05
C GLU A 252 -0.25 25.49 -3.91
N PRO A 253 0.08 24.28 -3.40
CA PRO A 253 -0.81 23.13 -3.43
C PRO A 253 -2.17 23.33 -2.78
N THR A 254 -2.27 24.19 -1.77
CA THR A 254 -3.50 24.43 -1.00
C THR A 254 -4.44 25.46 -1.65
N THR A 255 -3.93 26.29 -2.57
CA THR A 255 -4.71 27.36 -3.20
C THR A 255 -4.83 27.20 -4.71
N GLY A 256 -3.97 26.41 -5.34
CA GLY A 256 -3.88 26.28 -6.80
C GLY A 256 -3.37 27.56 -7.49
N ARG A 257 -2.86 28.54 -6.74
CA ARG A 257 -2.36 29.81 -7.28
C ARG A 257 -0.85 29.77 -7.43
N VAL A 258 -0.32 30.52 -8.38
CA VAL A 258 1.13 30.70 -8.54
C VAL A 258 1.73 31.28 -7.25
N ARG A 259 2.84 30.71 -6.79
CA ARG A 259 3.54 31.16 -5.58
C ARG A 259 4.00 32.62 -5.73
N PRO A 260 3.83 33.47 -4.71
CA PRO A 260 4.36 34.83 -4.74
C PRO A 260 5.86 34.83 -5.00
N GLY A 261 6.32 35.69 -5.92
CA GLY A 261 7.75 35.80 -6.25
C GLY A 261 8.33 34.68 -7.12
N ALA A 262 7.51 33.78 -7.68
CA ALA A 262 7.99 32.71 -8.56
C ALA A 262 8.66 33.20 -9.85
N GLY A 263 8.36 34.44 -10.29
CA GLY A 263 8.95 35.03 -11.50
C GLY A 263 8.63 34.24 -12.75
N VAL A 264 7.35 33.86 -12.92
CA VAL A 264 6.88 33.02 -14.03
C VAL A 264 5.72 33.64 -14.78
N VAL A 265 5.61 33.30 -16.07
CA VAL A 265 4.42 33.53 -16.90
C VAL A 265 3.49 32.33 -16.77
N HIS A 266 2.29 32.56 -16.25
CA HIS A 266 1.24 31.54 -16.22
C HIS A 266 0.38 31.68 -17.47
N LEU A 267 0.50 30.72 -18.39
CA LEU A 267 -0.34 30.64 -19.57
C LEU A 267 -1.60 29.82 -19.27
N ASP A 268 -2.74 30.33 -19.71
CA ASP A 268 -3.99 29.61 -19.83
C ASP A 268 -4.17 29.07 -21.26
N SER A 269 -5.31 28.45 -21.53
CA SER A 269 -5.62 27.82 -22.81
C SER A 269 -5.56 28.81 -23.98
N ASP A 270 -6.14 29.99 -23.82
CA ASP A 270 -6.21 31.00 -24.89
C ASP A 270 -4.86 31.69 -25.09
N GLY A 271 -4.12 31.95 -24.02
CA GLY A 271 -2.76 32.47 -24.07
C GLY A 271 -1.81 31.53 -24.82
N ALA A 272 -1.84 30.23 -24.51
CA ALA A 272 -1.00 29.24 -25.18
C ALA A 272 -1.37 29.04 -26.66
N ARG A 273 -2.67 28.90 -26.98
CA ARG A 273 -3.13 28.79 -28.38
C ARG A 273 -2.83 30.05 -29.18
N GLY A 274 -3.06 31.23 -28.59
CA GLY A 274 -2.77 32.51 -29.21
C GLY A 274 -1.29 32.68 -29.51
N LEU A 275 -0.41 32.29 -28.58
CA LEU A 275 1.03 32.30 -28.80
C LEU A 275 1.46 31.29 -29.88
N ALA A 276 0.92 30.08 -29.89
CA ALA A 276 1.19 29.07 -30.92
C ALA A 276 0.83 29.59 -32.32
N ALA A 277 -0.36 30.19 -32.49
CA ALA A 277 -0.79 30.78 -33.75
C ALA A 277 0.14 31.93 -34.21
N ARG A 278 0.64 32.75 -33.27
CA ARG A 278 1.61 33.82 -33.60
C ARG A 278 3.02 33.30 -33.93
N LEU A 279 3.32 32.05 -33.59
CA LEU A 279 4.57 31.37 -33.89
C LEU A 279 4.49 30.51 -35.17
N GLU A 280 3.30 30.31 -35.72
CA GLU A 280 3.09 29.53 -36.93
C GLU A 280 3.86 30.13 -38.12
N GLY A 281 4.57 29.28 -38.87
CA GLY A 281 5.42 29.68 -39.99
C GLY A 281 6.66 30.52 -39.62
N ARG A 282 6.95 30.74 -38.34
CA ARG A 282 8.14 31.47 -37.89
C ARG A 282 9.38 30.57 -37.90
N PRO A 283 10.57 31.11 -38.20
CA PRO A 283 11.80 30.34 -38.10
C PRO A 283 12.17 30.08 -36.64
N PHE A 284 12.62 28.86 -36.35
CA PHE A 284 13.19 28.47 -35.07
C PHE A 284 14.70 28.41 -35.20
N THR A 285 15.44 28.86 -34.19
CA THR A 285 16.92 28.87 -34.22
C THR A 285 17.49 28.32 -32.94
N VAL A 286 18.47 27.43 -33.05
CA VAL A 286 19.18 26.90 -31.89
C VAL A 286 20.07 28.00 -31.28
N THR A 287 19.81 28.38 -30.03
CA THR A 287 20.56 29.45 -29.34
C THR A 287 21.67 28.90 -28.44
N ARG A 288 21.50 27.68 -27.91
CA ARG A 288 22.47 27.00 -27.05
C ARG A 288 22.36 25.49 -27.21
N VAL A 289 23.52 24.83 -27.26
CA VAL A 289 23.65 23.37 -27.16
C VAL A 289 24.68 23.09 -26.07
N GLU A 290 24.31 22.30 -25.07
CA GLU A 290 25.22 21.81 -24.05
C GLU A 290 25.23 20.30 -24.07
N GLU A 291 26.40 19.71 -24.27
CA GLU A 291 26.62 18.29 -24.05
C GLU A 291 27.41 18.09 -22.75
N LYS A 292 26.89 17.24 -21.87
CA LYS A 292 27.56 16.86 -20.62
C LYS A 292 27.66 15.35 -20.53
N PRO A 293 28.89 14.78 -20.44
CA PRO A 293 29.02 13.37 -20.14
C PRO A 293 28.45 13.11 -18.74
N TYR A 294 27.72 12.02 -18.59
CA TYR A 294 27.24 11.57 -17.29
C TYR A 294 27.75 10.16 -17.00
N ARG A 295 27.86 9.89 -15.71
CA ARG A 295 28.31 8.60 -15.18
C ARG A 295 27.39 8.19 -14.06
N ARG A 296 26.83 7.00 -14.16
CA ARG A 296 25.93 6.43 -13.16
C ARG A 296 26.56 5.20 -12.53
N ARG A 297 26.69 5.24 -11.22
CA ARG A 297 27.23 4.11 -10.44
C ARG A 297 26.17 3.02 -10.25
N PRO A 298 26.58 1.74 -10.24
CA PRO A 298 25.69 0.64 -9.88
C PRO A 298 25.19 0.81 -8.46
N TYR A 299 23.97 0.33 -8.27
CA TYR A 299 23.36 0.28 -6.97
C TYR A 299 24.09 -0.61 -5.96
N ALA A 300 23.91 -0.28 -4.68
CA ALA A 300 24.33 -1.15 -3.62
C ALA A 300 23.58 -2.52 -3.67
N PRO A 301 24.22 -3.59 -3.16
CA PRO A 301 23.55 -4.85 -2.86
C PRO A 301 22.30 -4.64 -1.99
N PHE A 302 21.39 -5.62 -2.01
CA PHE A 302 20.15 -5.49 -1.26
C PHE A 302 20.39 -5.49 0.24
N ILE A 303 19.66 -4.62 0.91
CA ILE A 303 19.32 -4.70 2.32
C ILE A 303 17.82 -4.99 2.43
N THR A 304 17.32 -5.16 3.65
CA THR A 304 15.93 -5.54 3.88
C THR A 304 14.94 -4.55 3.29
N SER A 305 15.17 -3.24 3.51
CA SER A 305 14.32 -2.15 3.02
C SER A 305 14.30 -2.10 1.50
N THR A 306 15.47 -2.10 0.85
CA THR A 306 15.59 -2.02 -0.61
C THR A 306 15.07 -3.27 -1.32
N LEU A 307 15.22 -4.45 -0.70
CA LEU A 307 14.61 -5.69 -1.21
C LEU A 307 13.08 -5.62 -1.17
N GLN A 308 12.50 -5.16 -0.04
CA GLN A 308 11.05 -5.01 0.08
C GLN A 308 10.50 -3.99 -0.94
N GLN A 309 11.20 -2.87 -1.12
CA GLN A 309 10.86 -1.85 -2.11
C GLN A 309 10.85 -2.43 -3.53
N GLU A 310 11.94 -3.05 -3.98
CA GLU A 310 12.04 -3.56 -5.34
C GLU A 310 11.15 -4.78 -5.61
N ALA A 311 10.94 -5.64 -4.61
CA ALA A 311 9.97 -6.72 -4.72
C ALA A 311 8.53 -6.19 -4.86
N ALA A 312 8.17 -5.12 -4.14
CA ALA A 312 6.87 -4.49 -4.30
C ALA A 312 6.71 -3.80 -5.67
N ARG A 313 7.75 -3.11 -6.16
CA ARG A 313 7.71 -2.43 -7.47
C ARG A 313 7.70 -3.41 -8.64
N LYS A 314 8.63 -4.37 -8.67
CA LYS A 314 8.84 -5.30 -9.80
C LYS A 314 7.99 -6.56 -9.75
N LEU A 315 7.82 -7.14 -8.55
CA LEU A 315 7.14 -8.43 -8.38
C LEU A 315 5.71 -8.27 -7.85
N ARG A 316 5.32 -7.05 -7.45
CA ARG A 316 4.04 -6.75 -6.79
C ARG A 316 3.83 -7.51 -5.49
N PHE A 317 4.91 -7.91 -4.83
CA PHE A 317 4.85 -8.59 -3.53
C PHE A 317 4.59 -7.58 -2.40
N SER A 318 3.78 -7.97 -1.41
CA SER A 318 3.74 -7.22 -0.15
C SER A 318 5.03 -7.42 0.64
N SER A 319 5.32 -6.52 1.56
CA SER A 319 6.47 -6.62 2.47
C SER A 319 6.46 -7.96 3.23
N GLN A 320 5.28 -8.42 3.67
CA GLN A 320 5.11 -9.71 4.33
C GLN A 320 5.41 -10.89 3.40
N GLN A 321 4.94 -10.85 2.15
CA GLN A 321 5.18 -11.89 1.16
C GLN A 321 6.67 -11.96 0.80
N THR A 322 7.32 -10.81 0.61
CA THR A 322 8.76 -10.72 0.36
C THR A 322 9.55 -11.36 1.48
N MET A 323 9.30 -10.97 2.74
CA MET A 323 10.04 -11.52 3.88
C MET A 323 9.78 -13.01 4.11
N ARG A 324 8.55 -13.50 3.91
CA ARG A 324 8.24 -14.93 3.99
C ARG A 324 8.98 -15.74 2.91
N THR A 325 9.08 -15.20 1.71
CA THR A 325 9.76 -15.85 0.58
C THR A 325 11.28 -15.83 0.81
N ALA A 326 11.83 -14.70 1.23
CA ALA A 326 13.24 -14.57 1.58
C ALA A 326 13.64 -15.50 2.74
N GLN A 327 12.79 -15.64 3.78
CA GLN A 327 13.01 -16.60 4.86
C GLN A 327 13.19 -18.03 4.32
N ARG A 328 12.32 -18.47 3.40
CA ARG A 328 12.42 -19.81 2.80
C ARG A 328 13.69 -19.97 1.96
N LEU A 329 14.06 -18.95 1.20
CA LEU A 329 15.31 -18.96 0.43
C LEU A 329 16.53 -19.09 1.37
N TYR A 330 16.57 -18.34 2.48
CA TYR A 330 17.63 -18.40 3.47
C TYR A 330 17.68 -19.77 4.19
N GLU A 331 16.56 -20.26 4.70
CA GLU A 331 16.47 -21.54 5.44
C GLU A 331 16.85 -22.76 4.59
N ASN A 332 16.69 -22.66 3.27
CA ASN A 332 17.10 -23.68 2.31
C ASN A 332 18.48 -23.41 1.69
N GLY A 333 19.21 -22.37 2.14
CA GLY A 333 20.60 -22.12 1.73
C GLY A 333 20.78 -21.49 0.35
N TYR A 334 19.80 -20.74 -0.16
CA TYR A 334 19.90 -20.03 -1.43
C TYR A 334 20.44 -18.61 -1.31
N ILE A 335 20.13 -17.92 -0.21
CA ILE A 335 20.56 -16.54 0.03
C ILE A 335 21.15 -16.38 1.44
N THR A 336 21.85 -15.27 1.67
CA THR A 336 22.25 -14.81 3.00
C THR A 336 21.05 -14.35 3.83
N TYR A 337 21.28 -14.07 5.11
CA TYR A 337 20.25 -13.63 6.04
C TYR A 337 19.53 -12.36 5.54
N MET A 338 18.19 -12.41 5.52
CA MET A 338 17.37 -11.40 4.87
C MET A 338 16.97 -10.21 5.76
N ARG A 339 17.36 -10.21 7.04
CA ARG A 339 17.12 -9.08 7.96
C ARG A 339 18.44 -8.40 8.28
N THR A 340 18.86 -7.58 7.33
CA THR A 340 20.09 -6.79 7.40
C THR A 340 19.85 -5.37 6.91
N ASP A 341 20.61 -4.44 7.47
CA ASP A 341 20.82 -3.05 7.04
C ASP A 341 22.23 -2.83 6.43
N SER A 342 23.03 -3.89 6.33
CA SER A 342 24.39 -3.86 5.79
C SER A 342 24.41 -4.04 4.28
N VAL A 343 25.06 -3.13 3.59
CA VAL A 343 25.32 -3.20 2.13
C VAL A 343 26.63 -3.93 1.81
N ASN A 344 27.34 -4.44 2.82
CA ASN A 344 28.65 -5.04 2.66
C ASN A 344 28.55 -6.41 1.97
N LEU A 345 29.54 -6.72 1.13
CA LEU A 345 29.77 -8.07 0.60
C LEU A 345 31.13 -8.56 1.11
N SER A 346 31.18 -9.84 1.47
CA SER A 346 32.41 -10.56 1.81
C SER A 346 33.35 -10.65 0.60
N GLU A 347 34.66 -10.84 0.86
CA GLU A 347 35.64 -11.02 -0.23
C GLU A 347 35.29 -12.20 -1.14
N THR A 348 34.76 -13.29 -0.56
CA THR A 348 34.33 -14.47 -1.30
C THR A 348 33.14 -14.14 -2.22
N ALA A 349 32.15 -13.41 -1.72
CA ALA A 349 31.01 -12.96 -2.51
C ALA A 349 31.39 -11.99 -3.63
N ILE A 350 32.28 -11.03 -3.35
CA ILE A 350 32.83 -10.10 -4.35
C ILE A 350 33.53 -10.89 -5.46
N ALA A 351 34.38 -11.86 -5.09
CA ALA A 351 35.09 -12.68 -6.05
C ALA A 351 34.13 -13.54 -6.88
N ALA A 352 33.08 -14.11 -6.26
CA ALA A 352 32.04 -14.89 -6.94
C ALA A 352 31.27 -14.04 -7.96
N ALA A 353 30.80 -12.86 -7.55
CA ALA A 353 30.10 -11.93 -8.43
C ALA A 353 30.98 -11.54 -9.64
N ARG A 354 32.24 -11.17 -9.40
CA ARG A 354 33.18 -10.75 -10.45
C ARG A 354 33.46 -11.88 -11.45
N ARG A 355 33.65 -13.12 -10.99
CA ARG A 355 33.82 -14.29 -11.90
C ARG A 355 32.59 -14.47 -12.78
N GLN A 356 31.41 -14.42 -12.19
CA GLN A 356 30.15 -14.61 -12.92
C GLN A 356 29.87 -13.46 -13.90
N ILE A 357 30.30 -12.23 -13.61
CA ILE A 357 30.25 -11.12 -14.58
C ILE A 357 31.14 -11.42 -15.80
N VAL A 358 32.35 -11.94 -15.61
CA VAL A 358 33.23 -12.32 -16.73
C VAL A 358 32.56 -13.38 -17.60
N GLU A 359 31.97 -14.40 -16.98
CA GLU A 359 31.31 -15.51 -17.68
C GLU A 359 30.08 -15.05 -18.49
N LEU A 360 29.30 -14.10 -17.97
CA LEU A 360 28.02 -13.70 -18.58
C LEU A 360 28.09 -12.44 -19.45
N TYR A 361 28.95 -11.48 -19.10
CA TYR A 361 29.02 -10.16 -19.74
C TYR A 361 30.41 -9.82 -20.29
N GLY A 362 31.42 -10.65 -20.01
CA GLY A 362 32.80 -10.47 -20.47
C GLY A 362 33.65 -9.58 -19.55
N GLU A 363 34.98 -9.66 -19.72
CA GLU A 363 35.96 -8.97 -18.85
C GLU A 363 35.77 -7.44 -18.80
N ARG A 364 35.33 -6.82 -19.90
CA ARG A 364 35.13 -5.37 -19.98
C ARG A 364 33.98 -4.87 -19.10
N SER A 365 33.07 -5.75 -18.66
CA SER A 365 31.96 -5.41 -17.77
C SER A 365 32.33 -5.47 -16.28
N VAL A 366 33.58 -5.85 -15.96
CA VAL A 366 34.11 -5.87 -14.60
C VAL A 366 34.94 -4.60 -14.36
N PRO A 367 34.67 -3.82 -13.30
CA PRO A 367 35.50 -2.67 -12.95
C PRO A 367 36.89 -3.14 -12.51
N PRO A 368 37.96 -2.35 -12.77
CA PRO A 368 39.33 -2.75 -12.42
C PRO A 368 39.49 -3.10 -10.94
N GLU A 369 38.89 -2.29 -10.07
CA GLU A 369 38.87 -2.51 -8.62
C GLU A 369 37.52 -3.08 -8.15
N PRO A 370 37.51 -3.96 -7.13
CA PRO A 370 36.28 -4.39 -6.50
C PRO A 370 35.50 -3.23 -5.89
N ARG A 371 34.16 -3.26 -6.02
CA ARG A 371 33.31 -2.22 -5.43
C ARG A 371 32.96 -2.58 -4.00
N ARG A 372 33.18 -1.62 -3.11
CA ARG A 372 32.76 -1.67 -1.72
C ARG A 372 31.74 -0.58 -1.49
N TYR A 373 30.67 -0.94 -0.78
CA TYR A 373 29.59 -0.03 -0.43
C TYR A 373 29.65 0.18 1.08
N THR A 374 29.48 1.42 1.52
CA THR A 374 29.43 1.76 2.95
C THR A 374 28.06 2.30 3.28
N GLY A 375 27.40 1.70 4.27
CA GLY A 375 26.11 2.17 4.79
C GLY A 375 26.24 3.51 5.52
N LYS A 376 25.11 4.19 5.72
CA LYS A 376 25.04 5.42 6.52
C LYS A 376 24.88 5.16 8.03
N VAL A 377 24.32 4.01 8.39
CA VAL A 377 23.99 3.65 9.77
C VAL A 377 25.15 2.89 10.37
N LYS A 378 25.74 3.41 11.45
CA LYS A 378 26.73 2.72 12.27
C LYS A 378 26.03 2.07 13.44
N ASN A 379 25.60 0.82 13.30
CA ASN A 379 24.96 0.06 14.38
C ASN A 379 25.77 -1.19 14.71
N ALA A 380 25.68 -1.68 15.95
CA ALA A 380 26.31 -2.93 16.40
C ALA A 380 25.93 -4.18 15.58
N GLN A 381 24.93 -4.09 14.70
CA GLN A 381 24.51 -5.13 13.73
C GLN A 381 25.42 -5.19 12.47
N GLU A 382 26.43 -4.32 12.33
CA GLU A 382 27.37 -4.23 11.19
C GLU A 382 28.13 -5.52 10.84
N ALA A 383 28.04 -6.57 11.67
CA ALA A 383 28.56 -7.90 11.37
C ALA A 383 27.77 -8.64 10.26
N HIS A 384 26.60 -8.14 9.85
CA HIS A 384 25.80 -8.77 8.80
C HIS A 384 26.31 -8.42 7.40
N GLU A 385 26.09 -9.35 6.48
CA GLU A 385 26.33 -9.15 5.05
C GLU A 385 25.02 -8.76 4.35
N ALA A 386 25.13 -8.09 3.20
CA ALA A 386 24.00 -7.81 2.32
C ALA A 386 23.24 -9.08 1.91
N ILE A 387 21.99 -8.89 1.48
CA ILE A 387 21.17 -9.95 0.92
C ILE A 387 21.69 -10.28 -0.48
N ARG A 388 22.29 -11.47 -0.62
CA ARG A 388 22.94 -11.98 -1.83
C ARG A 388 22.71 -13.48 -1.99
N PRO A 389 22.99 -14.08 -3.16
CA PRO A 389 23.04 -15.53 -3.30
C PRO A 389 24.07 -16.14 -2.34
N ALA A 390 23.76 -17.30 -1.76
CA ALA A 390 24.63 -18.01 -0.84
C ALA A 390 25.75 -18.78 -1.56
N GLY A 391 26.82 -19.07 -0.83
CA GLY A 391 27.98 -19.87 -1.25
C GLY A 391 29.08 -19.11 -1.97
N ASP A 392 30.27 -19.72 -2.01
CA ASP A 392 31.46 -19.15 -2.68
C ASP A 392 31.35 -19.13 -4.22
N ASN A 393 30.36 -19.86 -4.76
CA ASN A 393 29.98 -19.83 -6.16
C ASN A 393 28.46 -19.71 -6.23
N PHE A 394 27.99 -18.57 -6.76
CA PHE A 394 26.56 -18.32 -6.88
C PHE A 394 25.95 -19.23 -7.93
N ARG A 395 24.92 -19.97 -7.54
CA ARG A 395 24.05 -20.69 -8.47
C ARG A 395 23.37 -19.67 -9.38
N THR A 396 23.33 -19.93 -10.68
CA THR A 396 22.59 -19.03 -11.59
C THR A 396 21.09 -19.22 -11.39
N PRO A 397 20.25 -18.23 -11.77
CA PRO A 397 18.81 -18.44 -11.84
C PRO A 397 18.43 -19.70 -12.65
N GLY A 398 19.13 -19.97 -13.75
CA GLY A 398 18.93 -21.18 -14.55
C GLY A 398 19.15 -22.48 -13.77
N ASP A 399 20.17 -22.53 -12.90
CA ASP A 399 20.50 -23.71 -12.08
C ASP A 399 19.46 -24.00 -10.99
N VAL A 400 18.70 -23.00 -10.56
CA VAL A 400 17.72 -23.12 -9.46
C VAL A 400 16.28 -23.17 -9.94
N ALA A 401 16.03 -22.95 -11.22
CA ALA A 401 14.70 -22.79 -11.80
C ALA A 401 13.76 -23.97 -11.55
N ASN A 402 14.29 -25.19 -11.49
CA ASN A 402 13.52 -26.42 -11.24
C ASN A 402 13.42 -26.80 -9.76
N GLU A 403 14.12 -26.10 -8.87
CA GLU A 403 14.14 -26.38 -7.43
C GLU A 403 13.29 -25.39 -6.63
N LEU A 404 13.11 -24.17 -7.15
CA LEU A 404 12.37 -23.10 -6.51
C LEU A 404 10.93 -23.01 -7.01
N SER A 405 10.01 -22.64 -6.13
CA SER A 405 8.66 -22.23 -6.57
C SER A 405 8.72 -20.94 -7.40
N GLY A 406 7.66 -20.63 -8.14
CA GLY A 406 7.63 -19.43 -8.99
C GLY A 406 7.84 -18.11 -8.24
N GLU A 407 7.41 -18.01 -6.98
CA GLU A 407 7.66 -16.82 -6.15
C GLU A 407 9.10 -16.76 -5.64
N GLU A 408 9.63 -17.89 -5.17
CA GLU A 408 11.01 -18.03 -4.70
C GLU A 408 12.01 -17.76 -5.82
N PHE A 409 11.77 -18.31 -7.01
CA PHE A 409 12.58 -18.07 -8.20
C PHE A 409 12.65 -16.59 -8.55
N LYS A 410 11.51 -15.90 -8.62
CA LYS A 410 11.46 -14.47 -8.95
C LYS A 410 12.23 -13.62 -7.96
N LEU A 411 12.08 -13.90 -6.65
CA LEU A 411 12.79 -13.15 -5.62
C LEU A 411 14.30 -13.47 -5.63
N TYR A 412 14.67 -14.74 -5.83
CA TYR A 412 16.06 -15.15 -5.98
C TYR A 412 16.73 -14.49 -7.19
N GLU A 413 16.07 -14.51 -8.36
CA GLU A 413 16.56 -13.86 -9.57
C GLU A 413 16.76 -12.37 -9.36
N LEU A 414 15.82 -11.70 -8.69
CA LEU A 414 15.93 -10.28 -8.35
C LEU A 414 17.18 -10.01 -7.49
N ILE A 415 17.37 -10.81 -6.42
CA ILE A 415 18.53 -10.72 -5.52
C ILE A 415 19.82 -10.94 -6.30
N TRP A 416 19.89 -12.03 -7.08
CA TRP A 416 21.06 -12.38 -7.90
C TRP A 416 21.42 -11.25 -8.88
N ARG A 417 20.45 -10.70 -9.62
CA ARG A 417 20.69 -9.62 -10.60
C ARG A 417 21.24 -8.36 -9.91
N ARG A 418 20.72 -8.00 -8.74
CA ARG A 418 21.18 -6.83 -7.97
C ARG A 418 22.60 -7.03 -7.46
N THR A 419 22.93 -8.21 -6.92
CA THR A 419 24.29 -8.53 -6.46
C THR A 419 25.29 -8.47 -7.61
N ILE A 420 24.97 -9.07 -8.76
CA ILE A 420 25.83 -9.03 -9.95
C ILE A 420 26.01 -7.59 -10.46
N ALA A 421 24.92 -6.85 -10.65
CA ALA A 421 24.99 -5.46 -11.10
C ALA A 421 25.84 -4.58 -10.18
N SER A 422 25.79 -4.79 -8.85
CA SER A 422 26.59 -4.04 -7.87
C SER A 422 28.10 -4.14 -8.08
N GLN A 423 28.59 -5.16 -8.79
CA GLN A 423 30.01 -5.37 -9.07
C GLN A 423 30.39 -5.11 -10.54
N MET A 424 29.49 -4.54 -11.36
CA MET A 424 29.74 -4.23 -12.77
C MET A 424 30.32 -2.82 -12.99
N THR A 425 30.71 -2.51 -14.23
CA THR A 425 31.12 -1.15 -14.64
C THR A 425 29.98 -0.14 -14.53
N ASP A 426 30.34 1.15 -14.43
CA ASP A 426 29.36 2.24 -14.41
C ASP A 426 28.66 2.33 -15.77
N ALA A 427 27.41 2.78 -15.77
CA ALA A 427 26.77 3.22 -17.01
C ALA A 427 27.27 4.62 -17.35
N VAL A 428 27.67 4.84 -18.59
CA VAL A 428 28.15 6.14 -19.08
C VAL A 428 27.40 6.54 -20.33
N GLY A 429 27.28 7.84 -20.54
CA GLY A 429 26.56 8.41 -21.65
C GLY A 429 26.74 9.92 -21.75
N SER A 430 25.98 10.52 -22.65
CA SER A 430 25.92 11.97 -22.81
C SER A 430 24.49 12.45 -22.60
N SER A 431 24.34 13.54 -21.86
CA SER A 431 23.10 14.32 -21.83
C SER A 431 23.29 15.58 -22.66
N VAL A 432 22.35 15.84 -23.56
CA VAL A 432 22.33 17.01 -24.43
C VAL A 432 21.16 17.90 -24.01
N SER A 433 21.42 19.17 -23.77
CA SER A 433 20.40 20.18 -23.50
C SER A 433 20.45 21.26 -24.56
N VAL A 434 19.31 21.55 -25.18
CA VAL A 434 19.18 22.48 -26.29
C VAL A 434 18.20 23.58 -25.92
N ARG A 435 18.57 24.82 -26.21
CA ARG A 435 17.66 25.97 -26.20
C ARG A 435 17.43 26.42 -27.64
N ILE A 436 16.17 26.58 -27.98
CA ILE A 436 15.71 27.02 -29.30
C ILE A 436 14.89 28.29 -29.09
N ARG A 437 15.05 29.28 -29.97
CA ARG A 437 14.28 30.52 -29.94
C ARG A 437 13.47 30.68 -31.21
N ALA A 438 12.25 31.15 -31.07
CA ALA A 438 11.45 31.71 -32.15
C ALA A 438 10.92 33.08 -31.73
N VAL A 439 10.77 33.99 -32.70
CA VAL A 439 10.19 35.31 -32.47
C VAL A 439 8.82 35.36 -33.13
N SER A 440 7.79 35.61 -32.32
CA SER A 440 6.39 35.66 -32.76
C SER A 440 6.15 36.84 -33.72
N VAL A 441 5.04 36.83 -34.46
CA VAL A 441 4.63 37.99 -35.27
C VAL A 441 4.40 39.26 -34.44
N ALA A 442 4.14 39.12 -33.13
CA ALA A 442 3.99 40.23 -32.18
C ALA A 442 5.32 40.64 -31.51
N GLN A 443 6.47 40.17 -32.02
CA GLN A 443 7.81 40.45 -31.47
C GLN A 443 8.05 39.90 -30.06
N GLU A 444 7.35 38.83 -29.68
CA GLU A 444 7.63 38.12 -28.42
C GLU A 444 8.73 37.06 -28.66
N GLU A 445 9.71 36.99 -27.76
CA GLU A 445 10.74 35.95 -27.77
C GLU A 445 10.25 34.69 -27.05
N ALA A 446 9.97 33.62 -27.78
CA ALA A 446 9.58 32.33 -27.23
C ALA A 446 10.79 31.38 -27.22
N ASP A 447 11.24 31.01 -26.02
CA ASP A 447 12.35 30.08 -25.81
C ASP A 447 11.82 28.67 -25.48
N PHE A 448 12.21 27.71 -26.29
CA PHE A 448 11.92 26.29 -26.16
C PHE A 448 13.13 25.52 -25.64
N GLY A 449 12.88 24.45 -24.90
CA GLY A 449 13.89 23.54 -24.36
C GLY A 449 13.66 22.10 -24.82
N ALA A 450 14.73 21.42 -25.21
CA ALA A 450 14.74 19.99 -25.45
C ALA A 450 15.92 19.35 -24.72
N THR A 451 15.68 18.20 -24.08
CA THR A 451 16.71 17.39 -23.45
C THR A 451 16.77 16.03 -24.10
N GLY A 452 18.00 15.57 -24.33
CA GLY A 452 18.33 14.25 -24.83
C GLY A 452 19.27 13.54 -23.87
N LYS A 453 19.18 12.21 -23.88
CA LYS A 453 20.05 11.32 -23.11
C LYS A 453 20.37 10.12 -23.98
N THR A 454 21.66 9.82 -24.10
CA THR A 454 22.17 8.67 -24.83
C THR A 454 23.09 7.86 -23.93
N ILE A 455 22.99 6.54 -23.96
CA ILE A 455 23.84 5.64 -23.19
C ILE A 455 24.91 5.12 -24.14
N THR A 456 26.17 5.50 -23.90
CA THR A 456 27.29 5.05 -24.72
C THR A 456 27.79 3.67 -24.26
N ASP A 457 27.79 3.42 -22.95
CA ASP A 457 27.96 2.07 -22.39
C ASP A 457 26.96 1.87 -21.23
N PRO A 458 26.04 0.89 -21.35
CA PRO A 458 25.05 0.63 -20.31
C PRO A 458 25.64 0.08 -19.00
N GLY A 459 26.87 -0.46 -19.00
CA GLY A 459 27.49 -1.00 -17.79
C GLY A 459 26.57 -1.95 -17.03
N PHE A 460 26.35 -1.69 -15.73
CA PHE A 460 25.46 -2.47 -14.87
C PHE A 460 23.98 -2.51 -15.29
N LEU A 461 23.50 -1.55 -16.10
CA LEU A 461 22.10 -1.51 -16.56
C LEU A 461 21.76 -2.74 -17.42
N ARG A 462 22.76 -3.42 -18.01
CA ARG A 462 22.56 -4.72 -18.69
C ARG A 462 22.00 -5.80 -17.77
N ALA A 463 22.34 -5.75 -16.48
CA ALA A 463 21.92 -6.74 -15.50
C ALA A 463 20.73 -6.27 -14.66
N TYR A 464 20.67 -4.98 -14.33
CA TYR A 464 19.68 -4.43 -13.40
C TYR A 464 19.35 -2.96 -13.65
N VAL A 465 18.05 -2.65 -13.67
CA VAL A 465 17.48 -1.28 -13.69
C VAL A 465 16.52 -1.16 -12.51
N GLU A 466 16.65 -0.13 -11.67
CA GLU A 466 15.72 0.10 -10.54
C GLU A 466 14.39 0.67 -11.03
N SER A 467 13.31 0.37 -10.32
CA SER A 467 11.98 0.86 -10.70
C SER A 467 11.61 2.10 -9.90
N SER A 468 10.79 2.98 -10.47
CA SER A 468 10.25 4.14 -9.76
C SER A 468 8.86 3.84 -9.16
N ASP A 469 8.54 4.51 -8.04
CA ASP A 469 7.18 4.60 -7.53
C ASP A 469 6.34 5.66 -8.28
N ASP A 470 7.00 6.56 -9.03
CA ASP A 470 6.35 7.52 -9.92
C ASP A 470 6.11 6.87 -11.29
N GLU A 471 4.85 6.74 -11.68
CA GLU A 471 4.43 6.16 -12.96
C GLU A 471 4.88 6.99 -14.17
N ASN A 472 5.20 8.28 -13.96
CA ASN A 472 5.70 9.18 -15.00
C ASN A 472 7.24 9.21 -15.07
N ALA A 473 7.95 8.56 -14.15
CA ALA A 473 9.40 8.55 -14.17
C ALA A 473 9.91 7.65 -15.31
N GLU A 474 10.76 8.22 -16.17
CA GLU A 474 11.42 7.45 -17.21
C GLU A 474 12.35 6.39 -16.60
N ALA A 475 12.36 5.21 -17.22
CA ALA A 475 13.30 4.16 -16.86
C ALA A 475 14.74 4.65 -17.06
N GLU A 476 15.66 4.09 -16.29
CA GLU A 476 17.00 4.65 -16.18
C GLU A 476 17.89 4.39 -17.38
N ASP A 477 17.55 3.33 -18.09
CA ASP A 477 18.05 2.90 -19.38
C ASP A 477 17.28 3.52 -20.56
N ALA A 478 16.26 4.35 -20.30
CA ALA A 478 15.58 5.09 -21.35
C ALA A 478 16.54 6.10 -22.00
N GLU A 479 16.59 6.06 -23.33
CA GLU A 479 17.30 7.04 -24.16
C GLU A 479 16.30 7.94 -24.87
N ARG A 480 16.62 9.23 -24.91
CA ARG A 480 15.95 10.21 -25.76
C ARG A 480 16.99 10.81 -26.68
N ARG A 481 17.05 10.32 -27.92
CA ARG A 481 18.02 10.79 -28.91
C ARG A 481 17.53 12.11 -29.51
N LEU A 482 18.41 13.10 -29.52
CA LEU A 482 18.24 14.33 -30.28
C LEU A 482 19.08 14.25 -31.57
N PRO A 483 18.70 14.95 -32.65
CA PRO A 483 19.59 15.13 -33.78
C PRO A 483 20.87 15.87 -33.35
N ASN A 484 21.93 15.75 -34.15
CA ASN A 484 23.11 16.58 -33.95
C ASN A 484 22.77 18.04 -34.26
N LEU A 485 22.85 18.91 -33.26
CA LEU A 485 22.43 20.31 -33.32
C LEU A 485 23.61 21.23 -33.02
N VAL A 486 23.72 22.33 -33.75
CA VAL A 486 24.74 23.37 -33.54
C VAL A 486 24.11 24.73 -33.29
N LYS A 487 24.80 25.58 -32.52
CA LYS A 487 24.34 26.96 -32.28
C LYS A 487 24.19 27.72 -33.60
N GLY A 488 23.08 28.43 -33.74
CA GLY A 488 22.71 29.18 -34.94
C GLY A 488 21.98 28.36 -36.00
N GLN A 489 21.82 27.04 -35.81
CA GLN A 489 21.15 26.19 -36.78
C GLN A 489 19.65 26.54 -36.92
N PRO A 490 19.16 26.71 -38.16
CA PRO A 490 17.74 26.94 -38.43
C PRO A 490 16.95 25.63 -38.35
N LEU A 491 15.75 25.71 -37.77
CA LEU A 491 14.79 24.63 -37.62
C LEU A 491 13.44 25.07 -38.16
N THR A 492 12.66 24.11 -38.67
CA THR A 492 11.24 24.30 -38.98
C THR A 492 10.38 23.70 -37.88
N ALA A 493 9.24 24.31 -37.60
CA ALA A 493 8.21 23.70 -36.76
C ALA A 493 7.18 23.02 -37.67
N ASP A 494 7.09 21.70 -37.56
CA ASP A 494 6.10 20.91 -38.29
C ASP A 494 4.74 20.96 -37.56
N GLU A 495 4.77 21.11 -36.23
CA GLU A 495 3.58 21.25 -35.40
C GLU A 495 3.87 22.11 -34.15
N LEU A 496 2.89 22.92 -33.74
CA LEU A 496 2.89 23.67 -32.47
C LEU A 496 1.61 23.33 -31.70
N ALA A 497 1.70 22.39 -30.77
CA ALA A 497 0.57 21.95 -29.97
C ALA A 497 0.54 22.70 -28.63
N ALA A 498 -0.50 23.51 -28.40
CA ALA A 498 -0.78 24.05 -27.06
C ALA A 498 -1.26 22.91 -26.15
N GLN A 499 -0.56 22.66 -25.04
CA GLN A 499 -0.84 21.55 -24.14
C GLN A 499 -1.28 22.07 -22.77
N GLY A 500 -2.44 21.60 -22.33
CA GLY A 500 -2.99 21.88 -21.03
C GLY A 500 -2.61 20.81 -20.03
N HIS A 501 -2.14 21.24 -18.86
CA HIS A 501 -1.71 20.39 -17.77
C HIS A 501 -2.47 20.75 -16.50
N HIS A 502 -2.58 19.77 -15.62
CA HIS A 502 -3.17 19.96 -14.28
C HIS A 502 -2.16 19.52 -13.23
N THR A 503 -2.01 20.32 -12.18
CA THR A 503 -1.26 19.87 -11.00
C THR A 503 -1.94 18.65 -10.39
N GLN A 504 -1.13 17.71 -9.91
CA GLN A 504 -1.63 16.48 -9.29
C GLN A 504 -1.39 16.52 -7.78
N PRO A 505 -2.33 15.99 -6.97
CA PRO A 505 -2.10 15.84 -5.53
C PRO A 505 -0.93 14.89 -5.28
N PRO A 506 -0.21 15.02 -4.15
CA PRO A 506 0.91 14.14 -3.84
C PRO A 506 0.46 12.68 -3.84
N SER A 507 1.21 11.82 -4.51
CA SER A 507 0.91 10.39 -4.63
C SER A 507 0.76 9.75 -3.25
N ARG A 508 -0.17 8.81 -3.12
CA ARG A 508 -0.29 8.03 -1.88
C ARG A 508 0.95 7.16 -1.68
N TYR A 509 1.19 6.78 -0.43
CA TYR A 509 2.19 5.77 -0.15
C TYR A 509 1.76 4.41 -0.71
N THR A 510 2.69 3.73 -1.35
CA THR A 510 2.73 2.28 -1.53
C THR A 510 3.42 1.63 -0.33
N GLU A 511 3.39 0.31 -0.21
CA GLU A 511 4.26 -0.35 0.79
C GLU A 511 5.74 -0.02 0.55
N ALA A 512 6.20 0.03 -0.70
CA ALA A 512 7.58 0.39 -1.03
C ALA A 512 7.95 1.79 -0.53
N SER A 513 7.17 2.81 -0.92
CA SER A 513 7.45 4.18 -0.51
C SER A 513 7.24 4.42 0.99
N LEU A 514 6.38 3.66 1.68
CA LEU A 514 6.25 3.73 3.13
C LEU A 514 7.43 3.06 3.86
N VAL A 515 7.93 1.92 3.35
CA VAL A 515 9.17 1.31 3.86
C VAL A 515 10.34 2.27 3.71
N LYS A 516 10.46 2.91 2.54
CA LYS A 516 11.47 3.95 2.28
C LYS A 516 11.36 5.11 3.27
N ALA A 517 10.17 5.65 3.50
CA ALA A 517 9.96 6.73 4.45
C ALA A 517 10.33 6.33 5.88
N LEU A 518 9.96 5.13 6.32
CA LEU A 518 10.31 4.62 7.66
C LEU A 518 11.83 4.41 7.85
N GLU A 519 12.53 4.04 6.79
CA GLU A 519 13.99 3.95 6.77
C GLU A 519 14.65 5.33 6.81
N GLU A 520 14.23 6.26 5.96
CA GLU A 520 14.79 7.63 5.89
C GLU A 520 14.58 8.40 7.19
N LEU A 521 13.48 8.15 7.90
CA LEU A 521 13.18 8.74 9.21
C LEU A 521 13.83 7.97 10.38
N GLY A 522 14.55 6.87 10.14
CA GLY A 522 15.20 6.09 11.22
C GLY A 522 14.25 5.37 12.18
N ILE A 523 12.97 5.22 11.82
CA ILE A 523 11.93 4.62 12.66
C ILE A 523 11.84 3.10 12.46
N GLY A 524 11.94 2.65 11.21
CA GLY A 524 11.89 1.24 10.89
C GLY A 524 13.23 0.53 11.13
N ARG A 525 13.17 -0.79 11.33
CA ARG A 525 14.33 -1.68 11.37
C ARG A 525 14.06 -2.89 10.47
N PRO A 526 15.10 -3.59 9.97
CA PRO A 526 14.95 -4.80 9.15
C PRO A 526 13.90 -5.81 9.66
N SER A 527 13.82 -6.00 10.97
CA SER A 527 12.88 -6.93 11.62
C SER A 527 11.44 -6.38 11.73
N THR A 528 11.21 -5.09 11.53
CA THR A 528 9.94 -4.43 11.84
C THR A 528 9.16 -3.94 10.63
N TYR A 529 9.79 -3.63 9.48
CA TYR A 529 9.08 -3.10 8.31
C TYR A 529 7.83 -3.89 7.93
N ALA A 530 7.97 -5.19 7.70
CA ALA A 530 6.85 -6.04 7.27
C ALA A 530 5.75 -6.18 8.34
N SER A 531 6.12 -6.23 9.63
CA SER A 531 5.16 -6.35 10.72
C SER A 531 4.42 -5.04 10.97
N ILE A 532 5.06 -3.88 10.77
CA ILE A 532 4.41 -2.56 10.79
C ILE A 532 3.33 -2.51 9.71
N MET A 533 3.69 -2.83 8.44
CA MET A 533 2.73 -2.83 7.32
C MET A 533 1.54 -3.72 7.60
N GLN A 534 1.79 -4.92 8.11
CA GLN A 534 0.73 -5.87 8.46
C GLN A 534 -0.15 -5.31 9.58
N THR A 535 0.46 -4.79 10.66
CA THR A 535 -0.27 -4.38 11.86
C THR A 535 -1.23 -3.22 11.59
N ILE A 536 -0.81 -2.21 10.82
CA ILE A 536 -1.67 -1.06 10.50
C ILE A 536 -2.86 -1.46 9.59
N GLN A 537 -2.69 -2.50 8.77
CA GLN A 537 -3.76 -3.07 7.94
C GLN A 537 -4.71 -3.96 8.76
N ASP A 538 -4.17 -4.93 9.50
CA ASP A 538 -4.93 -5.88 10.32
C ASP A 538 -5.79 -5.16 11.39
N ARG A 539 -5.34 -3.99 11.85
CA ARG A 539 -6.06 -3.15 12.83
C ARG A 539 -7.04 -2.16 12.20
N GLY A 540 -7.17 -2.15 10.87
CA GLY A 540 -8.12 -1.30 10.16
C GLY A 540 -7.77 0.18 10.13
N TYR A 541 -6.51 0.54 10.42
CA TYR A 541 -6.04 1.92 10.29
C TYR A 541 -5.79 2.29 8.83
N VAL A 542 -5.30 1.34 8.04
CA VAL A 542 -5.00 1.53 6.63
C VAL A 542 -5.63 0.41 5.81
N THR A 543 -6.23 0.78 4.68
CA THR A 543 -6.73 -0.17 3.67
C THR A 543 -5.92 -0.03 2.38
N LYS A 544 -5.88 -1.09 1.57
CA LYS A 544 -5.22 -1.07 0.27
C LYS A 544 -6.23 -0.95 -0.87
N ARG A 545 -5.99 -0.02 -1.78
CA ARG A 545 -6.69 0.09 -3.07
C ARG A 545 -5.64 0.04 -4.19
N GLY A 546 -5.55 -1.10 -4.87
CA GLY A 546 -4.37 -1.40 -5.69
C GLY A 546 -3.12 -1.47 -4.84
N GLN A 547 -2.08 -0.70 -5.18
CA GLN A 547 -0.86 -0.57 -4.37
C GLN A 547 -0.92 0.59 -3.37
N ALA A 548 -1.91 1.47 -3.48
CA ALA A 548 -2.03 2.64 -2.61
C ALA A 548 -2.54 2.25 -1.22
N MET A 549 -1.85 2.77 -0.20
CA MET A 549 -2.18 2.68 1.22
C MET A 549 -3.05 3.89 1.59
N ILE A 550 -4.32 3.65 1.93
CA ILE A 550 -5.32 4.68 2.22
C ILE A 550 -5.66 4.63 3.72
N PRO A 551 -5.54 5.73 4.47
CA PRO A 551 -5.94 5.75 5.88
C PRO A 551 -7.46 5.74 6.00
N THR A 552 -7.98 5.05 7.02
CA THR A 552 -9.41 5.07 7.36
C THR A 552 -9.74 6.27 8.25
N PHE A 553 -11.02 6.66 8.35
CA PHE A 553 -11.43 7.69 9.31
C PHE A 553 -11.13 7.30 10.77
N LEU A 554 -11.07 5.99 11.07
CA LEU A 554 -10.58 5.51 12.36
C LEU A 554 -9.13 5.93 12.61
N ALA A 555 -8.26 5.84 11.60
CA ALA A 555 -6.88 6.34 11.70
C ALA A 555 -6.86 7.85 11.92
N PHE A 556 -7.69 8.64 11.22
CA PHE A 556 -7.78 10.09 11.47
C PHE A 556 -8.18 10.41 12.91
N ALA A 557 -9.15 9.70 13.49
CA ALA A 557 -9.57 9.91 14.88
C ALA A 557 -8.46 9.54 15.88
N VAL A 558 -7.80 8.40 15.69
CA VAL A 558 -6.69 7.97 16.55
C VAL A 558 -5.49 8.91 16.44
N ILE A 559 -5.08 9.28 15.23
CA ILE A 559 -3.96 10.20 15.02
C ILE A 559 -4.31 11.60 15.52
N GLY A 560 -5.52 12.10 15.26
CA GLY A 560 -5.97 13.40 15.79
C GLY A 560 -5.99 13.45 17.33
N LEU A 561 -6.41 12.37 17.99
CA LEU A 561 -6.30 12.23 19.45
C LEU A 561 -4.85 12.30 19.92
N MET A 562 -3.98 11.52 19.27
CA MET A 562 -2.56 11.46 19.62
C MET A 562 -1.86 12.81 19.38
N GLU A 563 -2.13 13.50 18.27
CA GLU A 563 -1.52 14.80 17.96
C GLU A 563 -1.92 15.89 18.96
N ARG A 564 -3.20 15.93 19.38
CA ARG A 564 -3.68 16.97 20.28
C ARG A 564 -3.25 16.76 21.73
N HIS A 565 -3.22 15.50 22.19
CA HIS A 565 -3.06 15.20 23.63
C HIS A 565 -1.75 14.49 23.97
N TYR A 566 -1.11 13.84 22.99
CA TYR A 566 0.11 13.05 23.17
C TYR A 566 1.10 13.21 22.01
N PRO A 567 1.36 14.45 21.51
CA PRO A 567 2.08 14.67 20.25
C PRO A 567 3.46 13.99 20.22
N ARG A 568 4.15 13.95 21.36
CA ARG A 568 5.48 13.33 21.48
C ARG A 568 5.48 11.82 21.26
N LEU A 569 4.40 11.12 21.59
CA LEU A 569 4.33 9.66 21.42
C LEU A 569 4.25 9.23 19.95
N ILE A 570 3.94 10.17 19.05
CA ILE A 570 3.86 9.96 17.60
C ILE A 570 4.81 10.87 16.83
N ASP A 571 5.77 11.48 17.52
CA ASP A 571 6.81 12.30 16.93
C ASP A 571 7.86 11.42 16.23
N TYR A 572 8.32 11.89 15.06
CA TYR A 572 9.21 11.12 14.19
C TYR A 572 10.62 11.03 14.79
N ASP A 573 11.17 12.17 15.22
CA ASP A 573 12.52 12.26 15.77
C ASP A 573 12.61 11.54 17.11
N PHE A 574 11.58 11.68 17.96
CA PHE A 574 11.49 10.94 19.22
C PHE A 574 11.45 9.42 19.01
N THR A 575 10.68 8.96 18.02
CA THR A 575 10.60 7.52 17.76
C THR A 575 11.91 6.99 17.20
N ALA A 576 12.60 7.76 16.36
CA ALA A 576 13.92 7.42 15.84
C ALA A 576 14.98 7.38 16.95
N SER A 577 14.99 8.36 17.86
CA SER A 577 15.95 8.41 18.96
C SER A 577 15.84 7.19 19.86
N MET A 578 14.62 6.76 20.19
CA MET A 578 14.40 5.55 20.98
C MET A 578 14.91 4.28 20.29
N GLU A 579 14.79 4.20 18.96
CA GLU A 579 15.34 3.05 18.23
C GLU A 579 16.87 3.08 18.23
N ASN A 580 17.49 4.27 18.21
CA ASN A 580 18.95 4.41 18.33
C ASN A 580 19.44 4.06 19.73
N GLU A 581 18.75 4.47 20.80
CA GLU A 581 19.09 4.09 22.18
C GLU A 581 18.98 2.57 22.39
N LEU A 582 18.02 1.90 21.73
CA LEU A 582 17.96 0.43 21.69
C LEU A 582 19.12 -0.19 20.91
N ASP A 583 19.72 0.53 19.96
CA ASP A 583 20.92 0.11 19.24
C ASP A 583 22.19 0.35 20.07
N GLU A 584 22.23 1.40 20.90
CA GLU A 584 23.29 1.66 21.89
C GLU A 584 23.29 0.60 23.00
N ILE A 585 22.10 0.20 23.50
CA ILE A 585 22.00 -0.94 24.44
C ILE A 585 22.53 -2.21 23.77
N ALA A 586 22.21 -2.44 22.51
CA ALA A 586 22.69 -3.60 21.76
C ALA A 586 24.22 -3.59 21.54
N GLY A 587 24.85 -2.41 21.57
CA GLY A 587 26.30 -2.23 21.50
C GLY A 587 27.01 -2.25 22.85
N GLY A 588 26.27 -2.30 23.96
CA GLY A 588 26.81 -2.21 25.33
C GLY A 588 27.14 -0.79 25.79
N ASP A 589 26.73 0.24 25.04
CA ASP A 589 27.02 1.65 25.32
C ASP A 589 25.99 2.31 26.25
N HIS A 590 24.84 1.67 26.48
CA HIS A 590 23.77 2.19 27.32
C HIS A 590 23.05 1.08 28.12
N ALA A 591 22.63 1.36 29.36
CA ALA A 591 21.97 0.38 30.22
C ALA A 591 20.45 0.32 29.99
N ALA A 592 19.92 -0.89 29.79
CA ALA A 592 18.49 -1.11 29.54
C ALA A 592 17.57 -0.59 30.64
N VAL A 593 17.95 -0.75 31.91
CA VAL A 593 17.14 -0.31 33.07
C VAL A 593 17.08 1.21 33.14
N ASP A 594 18.19 1.90 32.87
CA ASP A 594 18.23 3.37 32.89
C ASP A 594 17.36 3.95 31.79
N PHE A 595 17.44 3.38 30.58
CA PHE A 595 16.56 3.69 29.45
C PHE A 595 15.07 3.54 29.82
N LEU A 596 14.68 2.37 30.34
CA LEU A 596 13.28 2.10 30.71
C LEU A 596 12.79 3.00 31.84
N THR A 597 13.65 3.29 32.82
CA THR A 597 13.36 4.21 33.93
C THR A 597 13.08 5.61 33.41
N ALA A 598 13.99 6.15 32.60
CA ALA A 598 13.85 7.48 32.01
C ALA A 598 12.59 7.59 31.14
N PHE A 599 12.30 6.57 30.33
CA PHE A 599 11.11 6.53 29.49
C PHE A 599 9.80 6.48 30.31
N TYR A 600 9.74 5.61 31.34
CA TYR A 600 8.48 5.32 32.02
C TYR A 600 8.16 6.28 33.17
N PHE A 601 9.16 6.63 33.98
CA PHE A 601 9.01 7.48 35.17
C PHE A 601 9.55 8.90 34.99
N GLY A 602 10.38 9.13 33.97
CA GLY A 602 11.07 10.40 33.76
C GLY A 602 12.41 10.52 34.51
N GLY A 603 13.19 11.55 34.19
CA GLY A 603 14.52 11.76 34.76
C GLY A 603 15.12 13.13 34.47
N ALA A 604 15.99 13.61 35.37
CA ALA A 604 16.67 14.91 35.26
C ALA A 604 17.94 14.88 34.37
N ASN A 605 18.50 13.68 34.11
CA ASN A 605 19.83 13.49 33.51
C ASN A 605 19.78 12.85 32.09
N GLY A 606 18.69 12.99 31.34
CA GLY A 606 18.66 12.54 29.94
C GLY A 606 19.69 13.31 29.12
N ALA A 607 20.76 12.64 28.69
CA ALA A 607 21.76 13.21 27.78
C ALA A 607 21.16 13.20 26.36
N GLY A 608 20.82 14.39 25.85
CA GLY A 608 20.10 14.58 24.58
C GLY A 608 18.69 15.16 24.80
N ASP A 609 18.02 15.61 23.73
CA ASP A 609 16.68 16.22 23.73
C ASP A 609 15.54 15.24 24.17
N GLN A 610 15.69 14.54 25.29
CA GLN A 610 14.76 13.53 25.80
C GLN A 610 13.59 14.15 26.58
N ASP A 611 12.66 14.69 25.82
CA ASP A 611 11.54 15.51 26.29
C ASP A 611 10.42 14.74 27.04
N ILE A 612 10.22 13.44 26.80
CA ILE A 612 9.27 12.64 27.60
C ILE A 612 9.79 12.39 29.00
N ALA A 613 11.08 12.11 29.13
CA ALA A 613 11.70 11.94 30.45
C ALA A 613 11.64 13.25 31.26
N ARG A 614 11.88 14.38 30.59
CA ARG A 614 11.72 15.74 31.16
C ARG A 614 10.28 16.09 31.52
N SER A 615 9.29 15.53 30.82
CA SER A 615 7.87 15.71 31.16
C SER A 615 7.31 14.71 32.17
N GLY A 616 8.19 13.96 32.86
CA GLY A 616 7.82 13.08 33.96
C GLY A 616 7.43 11.66 33.54
N GLY A 617 7.84 11.23 32.34
CA GLY A 617 7.69 9.86 31.86
C GLY A 617 6.31 9.50 31.31
N LEU A 618 6.23 8.36 30.63
CA LEU A 618 5.01 7.85 29.99
C LEU A 618 3.84 7.73 30.98
N LYS A 619 4.10 7.22 32.19
CA LYS A 619 3.06 6.98 33.20
C LYS A 619 2.31 8.27 33.53
N LYS A 620 3.06 9.32 33.86
CA LYS A 620 2.50 10.65 34.19
C LYS A 620 1.75 11.24 33.00
N LEU A 621 2.38 11.21 31.82
CA LEU A 621 1.84 11.78 30.58
C LEU A 621 0.46 11.21 30.24
N VAL A 622 0.23 9.91 30.45
CA VAL A 622 -1.03 9.24 30.14
C VAL A 622 -2.08 9.43 31.22
N THR A 623 -1.71 9.39 32.50
CA THR A 623 -2.69 9.40 33.61
C THR A 623 -3.31 10.76 33.88
N GLU A 624 -2.58 11.86 33.70
CA GLU A 624 -3.04 13.20 34.13
C GLU A 624 -4.09 13.81 33.19
N ASN A 625 -4.08 13.45 31.90
CA ASN A 625 -4.86 14.17 30.87
C ASN A 625 -6.15 13.47 30.43
N LEU A 626 -6.49 12.30 30.99
CA LEU A 626 -7.54 11.45 30.42
C LEU A 626 -8.96 12.02 30.58
N SER A 627 -9.26 12.68 31.71
CA SER A 627 -10.60 13.23 31.98
C SER A 627 -10.96 14.40 31.08
N GLU A 628 -9.97 15.17 30.65
CA GLU A 628 -10.14 16.41 29.86
C GLU A 628 -10.41 16.15 28.38
N ILE A 629 -10.13 14.94 27.90
CA ILE A 629 -10.31 14.56 26.49
C ILE A 629 -11.79 14.36 26.19
N ASP A 630 -12.40 15.25 25.41
CA ASP A 630 -13.76 15.03 24.89
C ASP A 630 -13.77 13.98 23.78
N ALA A 631 -14.38 12.82 24.06
CA ALA A 631 -14.53 11.74 23.09
C ALA A 631 -15.40 12.14 21.90
N ARG A 632 -16.36 13.06 22.08
CA ARG A 632 -17.21 13.53 20.99
C ARG A 632 -16.38 14.33 19.99
N SER A 633 -15.56 15.28 20.45
CA SER A 633 -14.61 16.03 19.62
C SER A 633 -13.58 15.15 18.92
N VAL A 634 -12.98 14.18 19.63
CA VAL A 634 -11.99 13.25 19.05
C VAL A 634 -12.54 12.46 17.87
N ASN A 635 -13.80 12.00 17.98
CA ASN A 635 -14.47 11.25 16.92
C ASN A 635 -15.22 12.16 15.94
N SER A 636 -14.93 13.46 15.92
CA SER A 636 -15.39 14.42 14.91
C SER A 636 -14.19 14.88 14.10
N ILE A 637 -14.18 14.56 12.81
CA ILE A 637 -13.14 14.98 11.88
C ILE A 637 -13.74 16.08 11.01
N PRO A 638 -13.36 17.35 11.20
CA PRO A 638 -13.85 18.45 10.37
C PRO A 638 -13.44 18.23 8.91
N LEU A 639 -14.36 18.46 7.98
CA LEU A 639 -14.09 18.43 6.54
C LEU A 639 -14.02 19.84 5.96
N HIS A 640 -15.14 20.56 6.04
CA HIS A 640 -15.29 21.93 5.55
C HIS A 640 -16.53 22.58 6.18
N ILE A 641 -16.70 23.87 5.92
CA ILE A 641 -17.92 24.62 6.20
C ILE A 641 -18.71 24.69 4.89
N ASP A 642 -19.98 24.30 4.90
CA ASP A 642 -20.82 24.33 3.70
C ASP A 642 -21.32 25.75 3.35
N ASP A 643 -21.99 25.90 2.21
CA ASP A 643 -22.46 27.20 1.70
C ASP A 643 -23.46 27.91 2.64
N GLU A 644 -24.07 27.18 3.58
CA GLU A 644 -24.99 27.71 4.59
C GLU A 644 -24.26 28.04 5.91
N GLY A 645 -22.92 27.97 5.94
CA GLY A 645 -22.11 28.27 7.11
C GLY A 645 -22.09 27.16 8.16
N ARG A 646 -22.52 25.94 7.82
CA ARG A 646 -22.58 24.82 8.77
C ARG A 646 -21.30 24.01 8.72
N GLU A 647 -20.80 23.62 9.89
CA GLU A 647 -19.68 22.69 9.97
C GLU A 647 -20.11 21.29 9.53
N VAL A 648 -19.41 20.74 8.53
CA VAL A 648 -19.56 19.34 8.13
C VAL A 648 -18.42 18.53 8.74
N VAL A 649 -18.80 17.50 9.50
CA VAL A 649 -17.85 16.59 10.15
C VAL A 649 -18.08 15.14 9.72
N VAL A 650 -17.01 14.36 9.68
CA VAL A 650 -17.10 12.89 9.73
C VAL A 650 -17.09 12.44 11.17
N ARG A 651 -18.09 11.65 11.55
CA ARG A 651 -18.20 10.99 12.84
C ARG A 651 -17.72 9.54 12.75
N VAL A 652 -16.82 9.14 13.64
CA VAL A 652 -16.40 7.73 13.76
C VAL A 652 -17.28 7.05 14.82
N GLY A 653 -18.34 6.38 14.37
CA GLY A 653 -19.30 5.70 15.23
C GLY A 653 -19.07 4.18 15.35
N ARG A 654 -19.82 3.54 16.26
CA ARG A 654 -19.81 2.08 16.47
C ARG A 654 -20.13 1.28 15.20
N TYR A 655 -20.94 1.83 14.30
CA TYR A 655 -21.39 1.18 13.06
C TYR A 655 -20.61 1.64 11.82
N GLY A 656 -19.49 2.36 12.01
CA GLY A 656 -18.68 2.91 10.93
C GLY A 656 -18.76 4.44 10.83
N PRO A 657 -18.03 5.02 9.86
CA PRO A 657 -17.98 6.46 9.65
C PRO A 657 -19.25 6.99 8.97
N TYR A 658 -19.71 8.16 9.38
CA TYR A 658 -20.85 8.86 8.77
C TYR A 658 -20.65 10.37 8.79
N LEU A 659 -21.22 11.08 7.82
CA LEU A 659 -21.26 12.53 7.77
C LEU A 659 -22.33 13.07 8.72
N GLN A 660 -22.05 14.20 9.34
CA GLN A 660 -23.01 14.96 10.13
C GLN A 660 -22.81 16.47 9.91
N ARG A 661 -23.92 17.21 9.84
CA ARG A 661 -23.96 18.68 9.94
C ARG A 661 -25.17 19.09 10.77
N GLU A 662 -25.10 20.21 11.49
CA GLU A 662 -26.22 20.70 12.33
C GLU A 662 -27.15 21.61 11.53
N LEU A 663 -28.47 21.47 11.67
CA LEU A 663 -29.44 22.36 11.01
C LEU A 663 -29.53 23.71 11.75
N PRO A 664 -29.80 24.83 11.04
CA PRO A 664 -29.99 26.12 11.69
C PRO A 664 -31.16 26.06 12.69
N GLY A 665 -30.89 26.35 13.96
CA GLY A 665 -31.90 26.34 15.04
C GLY A 665 -31.58 25.44 16.24
N GLY A 666 -30.49 24.68 16.21
CA GLY A 666 -29.90 24.07 17.40
C GLY A 666 -28.98 25.07 18.12
N GLU A 667 -29.18 25.32 19.41
CA GLU A 667 -28.26 26.13 20.21
C GLU A 667 -26.85 25.52 20.15
N SER A 668 -25.94 26.20 19.44
CA SER A 668 -24.52 25.91 19.49
C SER A 668 -23.97 26.35 20.84
N ALA A 669 -23.52 25.41 21.67
CA ALA A 669 -22.57 25.70 22.72
C ALA A 669 -21.23 26.07 22.07
N THR A 670 -21.09 27.35 21.69
CA THR A 670 -19.83 27.93 21.21
C THR A 670 -18.78 27.83 22.32
N THR A 671 -17.76 27.01 22.14
CA THR A 671 -16.52 27.07 22.91
C THR A 671 -15.61 28.13 22.27
N ALA A 672 -15.85 29.39 22.63
CA ALA A 672 -14.89 30.47 22.40
C ALA A 672 -13.95 30.54 23.62
N GLY A 673 -12.73 30.02 23.47
CA GLY A 673 -11.66 30.23 24.43
C GLY A 673 -11.00 31.59 24.19
N ALA A 674 -11.33 32.58 25.02
CA ALA A 674 -10.55 33.82 25.17
C ALA A 674 -10.12 33.93 26.64
N GLY A 675 -8.83 34.13 26.86
CA GLY A 675 -8.21 34.14 28.18
C GLY A 675 -8.39 35.45 28.96
N ALA A 676 -8.48 35.29 30.28
CA ALA A 676 -8.04 36.17 31.37
C ALA A 676 -8.34 35.39 32.66
N GLY A 677 -7.39 34.99 33.52
CA GLY A 677 -6.56 35.86 34.35
C GLY A 677 -7.31 36.21 35.64
N GLY A 678 -7.04 35.51 36.76
CA GLY A 678 -7.61 35.90 38.07
C GLY A 678 -7.50 34.84 39.17
N ALA A 679 -6.72 35.15 40.20
CA ALA A 679 -6.27 34.33 41.31
C ALA A 679 -7.34 33.84 42.31
N GLY A 680 -7.01 32.72 42.98
CA GLY A 680 -7.05 32.60 44.45
C GLY A 680 -8.25 31.90 45.08
N ALA A 681 -8.01 30.73 45.69
CA ALA A 681 -8.37 30.42 47.08
C ALA A 681 -8.03 28.95 47.44
N GLU A 682 -7.30 28.80 48.53
CA GLU A 682 -6.96 27.55 49.23
C GLU A 682 -8.21 26.89 49.86
N GLY A 683 -8.15 25.56 50.07
CA GLY A 683 -9.21 24.85 50.79
C GLY A 683 -8.98 23.33 50.96
N ALA A 684 -8.13 23.00 51.92
CA ALA A 684 -7.91 21.74 52.65
C ALA A 684 -8.78 20.47 52.40
N ALA A 685 -8.05 19.35 52.25
CA ALA A 685 -8.13 18.08 53.00
C ALA A 685 -9.44 17.26 53.08
N GLY A 686 -9.34 15.98 52.70
CA GLY A 686 -10.29 14.93 53.10
C GLY A 686 -9.86 13.54 52.59
N ALA A 687 -9.36 12.71 53.48
CA ALA A 687 -8.78 11.39 53.21
C ALA A 687 -9.79 10.24 53.12
N ALA A 688 -9.34 9.16 52.47
CA ALA A 688 -9.62 7.74 52.71
C ALA A 688 -10.99 7.13 52.31
N GLY A 689 -10.92 5.95 51.69
CA GLY A 689 -12.04 5.01 51.63
C GLY A 689 -11.97 3.98 50.52
N ALA A 690 -11.27 2.87 50.78
CA ALA A 690 -11.30 1.66 49.97
C ALA A 690 -12.71 1.04 49.91
N GLY A 691 -13.05 0.39 48.79
CA GLY A 691 -14.26 -0.43 48.69
C GLY A 691 -14.45 -1.03 47.30
N GLY A 692 -14.08 -2.31 47.14
CA GLY A 692 -14.38 -3.08 45.94
C GLY A 692 -15.84 -3.49 45.84
N ALA A 693 -16.37 -3.50 44.63
CA ALA A 693 -17.46 -4.35 44.13
C ALA A 693 -17.44 -4.15 42.60
N GLY A 694 -17.35 -5.18 41.78
CA GLY A 694 -18.38 -6.21 41.68
C GLY A 694 -19.16 -5.93 40.40
N ALA A 695 -18.79 -6.62 39.33
CA ALA A 695 -19.42 -6.53 38.03
C ALA A 695 -20.93 -6.85 38.13
N GLY A 696 -21.74 -5.92 37.62
CA GLY A 696 -23.16 -6.10 37.39
C GLY A 696 -23.55 -5.32 36.15
N GLY A 697 -23.45 -5.95 34.99
CA GLY A 697 -24.00 -5.42 33.75
C GLY A 697 -25.52 -5.37 33.86
N ALA A 698 -26.07 -4.17 33.72
CA ALA A 698 -27.48 -3.96 33.44
C ALA A 698 -27.57 -2.94 32.30
N GLU A 699 -28.32 -3.34 31.29
CA GLU A 699 -28.62 -2.62 30.08
C GLU A 699 -29.23 -1.24 30.36
N GLY A 700 -28.77 -0.24 29.61
CA GLY A 700 -29.40 1.06 29.51
C GLY A 700 -28.98 1.66 28.17
N GLY A 701 -29.82 1.50 27.15
CA GLY A 701 -29.64 2.17 25.88
C GLY A 701 -29.64 3.68 26.09
N ALA A 702 -28.47 4.30 26.03
CA ALA A 702 -28.38 5.74 25.83
C ALA A 702 -28.83 6.01 24.40
N ALA A 703 -30.12 6.31 24.26
CA ALA A 703 -30.62 7.06 23.12
C ALA A 703 -29.80 8.34 23.01
N ASP A 704 -29.13 8.50 21.88
CA ASP A 704 -28.42 9.72 21.45
C ASP A 704 -29.46 10.84 21.32
N GLY A 705 -29.77 11.48 22.45
CA GLY A 705 -30.66 12.63 22.53
C GLY A 705 -29.89 13.90 22.21
N GLY A 706 -30.31 14.59 21.14
CA GLY A 706 -30.04 16.03 20.95
C GLY A 706 -28.95 16.38 19.93
N SER A 707 -29.23 16.18 18.64
CA SER A 707 -28.74 17.06 17.56
C SER A 707 -29.66 16.83 16.35
N GLN A 708 -30.54 17.80 16.07
CA GLN A 708 -31.35 17.88 14.84
C GLN A 708 -30.41 18.21 13.66
N GLY A 709 -29.55 17.26 13.30
CA GLY A 709 -28.61 17.40 12.20
C GLY A 709 -28.83 16.32 11.15
N ASP A 710 -28.60 16.67 9.88
CA ASP A 710 -28.57 15.69 8.80
C ASP A 710 -27.43 14.70 9.06
N ARG A 711 -27.69 13.41 8.81
CA ARG A 711 -26.69 12.34 8.89
C ARG A 711 -26.71 11.53 7.61
N ALA A 712 -25.54 11.17 7.11
CA ALA A 712 -25.41 10.28 5.95
C ALA A 712 -24.29 9.27 6.15
N PRO A 713 -24.53 7.96 5.97
CA PRO A 713 -23.46 6.96 6.07
C PRO A 713 -22.43 7.19 4.95
N ILE A 714 -21.15 7.01 5.25
CA ILE A 714 -20.10 7.03 4.24
C ILE A 714 -19.97 5.62 3.66
N PRO A 715 -20.09 5.44 2.33
CA PRO A 715 -19.92 4.13 1.70
C PRO A 715 -18.55 3.51 1.99
N GLU A 716 -18.52 2.20 2.16
CA GLU A 716 -17.27 1.46 2.32
C GLU A 716 -16.39 1.60 1.07
N GLY A 717 -15.10 1.86 1.27
CA GLY A 717 -14.12 2.00 0.18
C GLY A 717 -14.00 3.42 -0.41
N LEU A 718 -14.85 4.38 -0.02
CA LEU A 718 -14.68 5.78 -0.37
C LEU A 718 -13.47 6.35 0.38
N ALA A 719 -12.50 6.89 -0.36
CA ALA A 719 -11.29 7.44 0.26
C ALA A 719 -11.55 8.81 0.89
N PRO A 720 -10.79 9.22 1.92
CA PRO A 720 -10.97 10.52 2.56
C PRO A 720 -10.84 11.73 1.62
N ASP A 721 -9.90 11.72 0.66
CA ASP A 721 -9.77 12.80 -0.34
C ASP A 721 -10.91 12.84 -1.37
N GLU A 722 -11.69 11.77 -1.51
CA GLU A 722 -12.85 11.69 -2.40
C GLU A 722 -14.13 12.27 -1.76
N LEU A 723 -14.10 12.60 -0.45
CA LEU A 723 -15.16 13.36 0.22
C LEU A 723 -15.06 14.86 -0.10
N THR A 724 -15.17 15.19 -1.38
CA THR A 724 -15.28 16.59 -1.83
C THR A 724 -16.60 17.20 -1.35
N PRO A 725 -16.73 18.54 -1.31
CA PRO A 725 -18.01 19.19 -0.96
C PRO A 725 -19.19 18.67 -1.79
N GLU A 726 -18.97 18.43 -3.08
CA GLU A 726 -19.97 17.88 -4.00
C GLU A 726 -20.36 16.46 -3.56
N LYS A 727 -19.38 15.61 -3.25
CA LYS A 727 -19.66 14.24 -2.81
C LYS A 727 -20.38 14.19 -1.47
N VAL A 728 -19.99 15.05 -0.53
CA VAL A 728 -20.66 15.22 0.75
C VAL A 728 -22.12 15.61 0.55
N HIS A 729 -22.38 16.54 -0.37
CA HIS A 729 -23.73 16.97 -0.68
C HIS A 729 -24.59 15.83 -1.24
N GLU A 730 -24.06 15.09 -2.21
CA GLU A 730 -24.70 13.90 -2.79
C GLU A 730 -25.07 12.89 -1.69
N LEU A 731 -24.17 12.64 -0.73
CA LEU A 731 -24.39 11.71 0.36
C LEU A 731 -25.48 12.18 1.33
N PHE A 732 -25.52 13.47 1.69
CA PHE A 732 -26.60 14.01 2.52
C PHE A 732 -27.95 13.89 1.83
N LEU A 733 -28.06 14.24 0.55
CA LEU A 733 -29.30 14.05 -0.22
C LEU A 733 -29.71 12.57 -0.26
N GLY A 734 -28.78 11.66 -0.53
CA GLY A 734 -29.04 10.22 -0.53
C GLY A 734 -29.48 9.68 0.84
N GLY A 735 -29.01 10.29 1.93
CA GLY A 735 -29.39 9.99 3.31
C GLY A 735 -30.75 10.56 3.76
N GLY A 736 -31.44 11.31 2.90
CA GLY A 736 -32.70 11.98 3.21
C GLY A 736 -32.56 13.40 3.75
N GLY A 737 -31.36 13.99 3.69
CA GLY A 737 -31.12 15.41 3.91
C GLY A 737 -31.66 16.29 2.78
N GLU A 738 -31.66 17.60 3.01
CA GLU A 738 -32.25 18.60 2.10
C GLU A 738 -31.22 19.69 1.74
N ARG A 739 -31.31 20.29 0.54
CA ARG A 739 -30.54 21.49 0.15
C ARG A 739 -31.48 22.67 0.00
N LYS A 740 -31.22 23.80 0.66
CA LYS A 740 -31.92 25.05 0.33
C LYS A 740 -31.30 25.69 -0.91
N LEU A 741 -32.11 26.00 -1.91
CA LEU A 741 -31.67 26.67 -3.15
C LEU A 741 -31.91 28.19 -3.11
N GLY A 742 -32.84 28.65 -2.28
CA GLY A 742 -33.25 30.04 -2.11
C GLY A 742 -34.65 30.12 -1.52
N ASP A 743 -35.24 31.31 -1.51
CA ASP A 743 -36.62 31.55 -1.08
C ASP A 743 -37.47 31.90 -2.31
N ASP A 744 -38.64 31.27 -2.46
CA ASP A 744 -39.54 31.52 -3.58
C ASP A 744 -40.01 32.98 -3.53
N PRO A 745 -39.72 33.80 -4.56
CA PRO A 745 -40.08 35.22 -4.55
C PRO A 745 -41.58 35.48 -4.48
N ALA A 746 -42.42 34.51 -4.89
CA ALA A 746 -43.87 34.66 -4.91
C ALA A 746 -44.52 34.30 -3.56
N THR A 747 -43.97 33.35 -2.81
CA THR A 747 -44.56 32.86 -1.56
C THR A 747 -43.74 33.15 -0.31
N GLY A 748 -42.46 33.52 -0.46
CA GLY A 748 -41.51 33.66 0.63
C GLY A 748 -41.10 32.34 1.29
N GLU A 749 -41.54 31.19 0.75
CA GLU A 749 -41.22 29.86 1.28
C GLU A 749 -39.86 29.37 0.76
N PRO A 750 -39.11 28.57 1.55
CA PRO A 750 -37.85 28.04 1.09
C PRO A 750 -38.03 27.02 -0.04
N ILE A 751 -37.23 27.16 -1.09
CA ILE A 751 -37.10 26.17 -2.16
C ILE A 751 -36.06 25.14 -1.74
N LEU A 752 -36.50 23.90 -1.57
CA LEU A 752 -35.71 22.80 -1.05
C LEU A 752 -35.55 21.70 -2.10
N LEU A 753 -34.33 21.25 -2.34
CA LEU A 753 -34.01 20.03 -3.07
C LEU A 753 -33.99 18.86 -2.08
N LYS A 754 -34.78 17.82 -2.36
CA LYS A 754 -34.98 16.67 -1.47
C LYS A 754 -34.86 15.36 -2.25
N ALA A 755 -34.54 14.26 -1.56
CA ALA A 755 -34.61 12.92 -2.12
C ALA A 755 -35.96 12.25 -1.83
N GLY A 756 -36.63 11.76 -2.88
CA GLY A 756 -37.91 11.05 -2.78
C GLY A 756 -37.84 9.63 -3.31
N ARG A 757 -38.89 8.84 -3.06
CA ARG A 757 -39.02 7.45 -3.55
C ARG A 757 -38.82 7.29 -5.07
N PHE A 758 -39.07 8.35 -5.84
CA PHE A 758 -39.03 8.35 -7.30
C PHE A 758 -37.83 9.11 -7.88
N GLY A 759 -36.89 9.54 -7.04
CA GLY A 759 -35.74 10.35 -7.42
C GLY A 759 -35.71 11.71 -6.70
N PRO A 760 -34.68 12.53 -6.98
CA PRO A 760 -34.57 13.89 -6.46
C PRO A 760 -35.70 14.79 -6.98
N TYR A 761 -36.18 15.68 -6.13
CA TYR A 761 -37.24 16.63 -6.46
C TYR A 761 -37.04 17.96 -5.73
N VAL A 762 -37.55 19.04 -6.30
CA VAL A 762 -37.62 20.35 -5.64
C VAL A 762 -39.00 20.54 -5.02
N ALA A 763 -39.05 21.26 -3.89
CA ALA A 763 -40.27 21.59 -3.18
C ALA A 763 -40.25 23.03 -2.66
N SER A 764 -41.40 23.70 -2.70
CA SER A 764 -41.68 24.96 -2.01
C SER A 764 -43.08 24.86 -1.42
N GLY A 765 -43.18 24.81 -0.09
CA GLY A 765 -44.45 24.52 0.60
C GLY A 765 -45.06 23.19 0.13
N GLU A 766 -46.29 23.25 -0.38
CA GLU A 766 -46.99 22.07 -0.94
C GLU A 766 -46.60 21.73 -2.38
N ARG A 767 -45.98 22.68 -3.12
CA ARG A 767 -45.58 22.48 -4.53
C ARG A 767 -44.34 21.60 -4.59
N LYS A 768 -44.37 20.60 -5.48
CA LYS A 768 -43.27 19.65 -5.68
C LYS A 768 -43.10 19.34 -7.16
N SER A 769 -41.86 19.27 -7.62
CA SER A 769 -41.55 18.92 -8.99
C SER A 769 -40.28 18.06 -9.06
N SER A 770 -40.35 16.95 -9.77
CA SER A 770 -39.19 16.06 -9.95
C SER A 770 -38.18 16.72 -10.89
N LEU A 771 -36.89 16.48 -10.66
CA LEU A 771 -35.87 16.94 -11.58
C LEU A 771 -36.07 16.33 -12.98
N LEU A 772 -35.67 17.08 -14.00
CA LEU A 772 -35.64 16.59 -15.37
C LEU A 772 -34.57 15.51 -15.55
N ARG A 773 -34.65 14.74 -16.64
CA ARG A 773 -33.66 13.69 -16.90
C ARG A 773 -32.28 14.27 -17.20
N SER A 774 -32.24 15.47 -17.78
CA SER A 774 -31.01 16.22 -18.07
C SER A 774 -30.39 16.88 -16.84
N GLN A 775 -31.11 16.96 -15.72
CA GLN A 775 -30.68 17.70 -14.54
C GLN A 775 -30.06 16.79 -13.49
N SER A 776 -28.97 17.27 -12.89
CA SER A 776 -28.35 16.68 -11.69
C SER A 776 -28.78 17.45 -10.44
N PRO A 777 -29.02 16.77 -9.30
CA PRO A 777 -29.17 17.42 -8.00
C PRO A 777 -28.05 18.44 -7.74
N ASP A 778 -26.81 18.10 -8.05
CA ASP A 778 -25.65 18.88 -7.62
C ASP A 778 -25.59 20.24 -8.32
N SER A 779 -25.89 20.28 -9.62
CA SER A 779 -25.82 21.50 -10.45
C SER A 779 -27.15 22.27 -10.53
N LEU A 780 -28.19 21.83 -9.83
CA LEU A 780 -29.51 22.46 -9.93
C LEU A 780 -29.50 23.86 -9.32
N THR A 781 -29.75 24.86 -10.16
CA THR A 781 -29.78 26.27 -9.74
C THR A 781 -31.14 26.67 -9.18
N PHE A 782 -31.17 27.78 -8.43
CA PHE A 782 -32.40 28.40 -7.95
C PHE A 782 -33.41 28.69 -9.08
N ASP A 783 -32.95 29.29 -10.18
CA ASP A 783 -33.81 29.60 -11.33
C ASP A 783 -34.38 28.34 -12.00
N GLN A 784 -33.58 27.28 -12.09
CA GLN A 784 -34.03 25.99 -12.62
C GLN A 784 -35.08 25.35 -11.70
N ALA A 785 -34.90 25.45 -10.39
CA ALA A 785 -35.87 24.97 -9.41
C ALA A 785 -37.19 25.74 -9.45
N LEU A 786 -37.15 27.06 -9.60
CA LEU A 786 -38.34 27.89 -9.82
C LEU A 786 -39.09 27.49 -11.09
N ARG A 787 -38.36 27.27 -12.19
CA ARG A 787 -38.95 26.76 -13.44
C ARG A 787 -39.63 25.41 -13.22
N LEU A 788 -38.99 24.47 -12.53
CA LEU A 788 -39.59 23.18 -12.19
C LEU A 788 -40.86 23.32 -11.36
N LEU A 789 -40.88 24.20 -10.37
CA LEU A 789 -42.02 24.45 -9.47
C LEU A 789 -43.19 25.18 -10.16
N SER A 790 -42.98 25.72 -11.37
CA SER A 790 -44.06 26.24 -12.21
C SER A 790 -44.90 25.14 -12.89
N LEU A 791 -44.47 23.88 -12.79
CA LEU A 791 -45.20 22.74 -13.31
C LEU A 791 -46.20 22.17 -12.28
N PRO A 792 -47.40 21.76 -12.69
CA PRO A 792 -47.95 21.81 -14.05
C PRO A 792 -48.25 23.25 -14.53
N ARG A 793 -47.79 23.62 -15.73
CA ARG A 793 -48.00 24.94 -16.33
C ARG A 793 -49.32 24.96 -17.11
N LEU A 794 -50.25 25.83 -16.74
CA LEU A 794 -51.45 26.08 -17.55
C LEU A 794 -51.05 26.80 -18.85
N ILE A 795 -51.32 26.17 -19.99
CA ILE A 795 -51.04 26.75 -21.31
C ILE A 795 -52.22 27.65 -21.76
N GLY A 796 -53.45 27.26 -21.43
CA GLY A 796 -54.67 28.01 -21.74
C GLY A 796 -55.93 27.15 -21.69
N VAL A 797 -57.08 27.75 -22.00
CA VAL A 797 -58.38 27.10 -22.07
C VAL A 797 -58.73 26.83 -23.53
N ALA A 798 -59.00 25.57 -23.86
CA ALA A 798 -59.41 25.16 -25.20
C ALA A 798 -60.78 25.74 -25.58
N PRO A 799 -61.14 25.82 -26.88
CA PRO A 799 -62.44 26.35 -27.33
C PRO A 799 -63.67 25.62 -26.76
N ASP A 800 -63.50 24.39 -26.29
CA ASP A 800 -64.52 23.56 -25.64
C ASP A 800 -64.56 23.75 -24.11
N GLY A 801 -63.81 24.70 -23.56
CA GLY A 801 -63.73 25.01 -22.13
C GLY A 801 -62.74 24.14 -21.35
N GLY A 802 -62.05 23.20 -21.99
CA GLY A 802 -61.09 22.32 -21.31
C GLY A 802 -59.72 22.98 -21.07
N GLU A 803 -59.23 22.99 -19.84
CA GLU A 803 -57.89 23.47 -19.51
C GLU A 803 -56.79 22.55 -20.05
N VAL A 804 -55.76 23.15 -20.65
CA VAL A 804 -54.61 22.44 -21.22
C VAL A 804 -53.36 22.76 -20.40
N PHE A 805 -52.70 21.72 -19.89
CA PHE A 805 -51.49 21.83 -19.07
C PHE A 805 -50.28 21.21 -19.76
N ALA A 806 -49.09 21.79 -19.56
CA ALA A 806 -47.81 21.13 -19.77
C ALA A 806 -47.25 20.61 -18.44
N ASN A 807 -46.72 19.39 -18.44
CA ASN A 807 -46.10 18.79 -17.25
C ASN A 807 -45.03 17.75 -17.63
N ASN A 808 -44.21 17.35 -16.65
CA ASN A 808 -43.24 16.27 -16.79
C ASN A 808 -43.72 15.01 -16.06
N GLY A 809 -43.54 13.84 -16.69
CA GLY A 809 -43.94 12.56 -16.12
C GLY A 809 -42.85 11.50 -16.26
N ARG A 810 -43.14 10.27 -15.81
CA ARG A 810 -42.21 9.13 -15.87
C ARG A 810 -41.62 8.87 -17.26
N TYR A 811 -42.37 9.19 -18.32
CA TYR A 811 -41.99 8.94 -19.71
C TYR A 811 -41.50 10.21 -20.44
N GLY A 812 -41.23 11.28 -19.69
CA GLY A 812 -40.79 12.56 -20.22
C GLY A 812 -41.93 13.60 -20.31
N PRO A 813 -41.67 14.71 -21.03
CA PRO A 813 -42.54 15.87 -21.09
C PRO A 813 -43.84 15.58 -21.84
N TYR A 814 -44.96 16.15 -21.41
CA TYR A 814 -46.26 15.96 -22.06
C TYR A 814 -47.20 17.16 -21.88
N VAL A 815 -48.15 17.29 -22.79
CA VAL A 815 -49.33 18.15 -22.64
C VAL A 815 -50.55 17.29 -22.29
N LYS A 816 -51.47 17.82 -21.48
CA LYS A 816 -52.66 17.13 -21.01
C LYS A 816 -53.89 18.05 -21.02
N ARG A 817 -55.02 17.52 -21.47
CA ARG A 817 -56.37 18.12 -21.36
C ARG A 817 -57.35 17.04 -20.91
N GLY A 818 -57.94 17.17 -19.72
CA GLY A 818 -58.77 16.10 -19.14
C GLY A 818 -57.98 14.79 -19.01
N ASP A 819 -58.48 13.68 -19.55
CA ASP A 819 -57.76 12.39 -19.58
C ASP A 819 -56.89 12.19 -20.84
N GLU A 820 -56.89 13.15 -21.76
CA GLU A 820 -56.07 13.10 -22.96
C GLU A 820 -54.70 13.71 -22.73
N PHE A 821 -53.65 13.00 -23.16
CA PHE A 821 -52.28 13.48 -23.09
C PHE A 821 -51.50 13.16 -24.38
N ARG A 822 -50.47 13.95 -24.66
CA ARG A 822 -49.51 13.74 -25.75
C ARG A 822 -48.11 14.10 -25.29
N SER A 823 -47.14 13.27 -25.65
CA SER A 823 -45.73 13.53 -25.36
C SER A 823 -45.24 14.74 -26.16
N LEU A 824 -44.36 15.51 -25.54
CA LEU A 824 -43.55 16.52 -26.20
C LEU A 824 -42.20 15.88 -26.63
N ASP A 825 -41.56 16.47 -27.62
CA ASP A 825 -40.30 15.96 -28.19
C ASP A 825 -39.05 16.35 -27.37
N SER A 826 -39.15 17.36 -26.51
CA SER A 826 -38.06 17.91 -25.73
C SER A 826 -38.55 18.48 -24.39
N GLU A 827 -37.66 18.51 -23.40
CA GLU A 827 -37.99 18.99 -22.05
C GLU A 827 -38.30 20.50 -22.05
N GLU A 828 -37.63 21.28 -22.90
CA GLU A 828 -37.83 22.73 -23.01
C GLU A 828 -39.24 23.11 -23.48
N LYS A 829 -39.86 22.30 -24.36
CA LYS A 829 -41.21 22.55 -24.84
C LYS A 829 -42.28 22.57 -23.75
N MET A 830 -42.04 22.01 -22.57
CA MET A 830 -42.99 22.14 -21.45
C MET A 830 -43.18 23.60 -21.02
N PHE A 831 -42.12 24.41 -21.17
CA PHE A 831 -42.11 25.80 -20.75
C PHE A 831 -42.49 26.75 -21.89
N THR A 832 -42.35 26.33 -23.15
CA THR A 832 -42.52 27.21 -24.33
C THR A 832 -43.72 26.88 -25.22
N VAL A 833 -44.29 25.67 -25.14
CA VAL A 833 -45.41 25.24 -26.03
C VAL A 833 -46.60 26.19 -25.95
N THR A 834 -47.16 26.55 -27.09
CA THR A 834 -48.35 27.44 -27.17
C THR A 834 -49.66 26.65 -27.11
N LEU A 835 -50.78 27.34 -26.86
CA LEU A 835 -52.10 26.70 -26.81
C LEU A 835 -52.45 26.04 -28.15
N ASP A 836 -52.18 26.73 -29.26
CA ASP A 836 -52.47 26.22 -30.62
C ASP A 836 -51.64 24.97 -30.93
N GLU A 837 -50.36 24.95 -30.57
CA GLU A 837 -49.49 23.79 -30.72
C GLU A 837 -49.95 22.61 -29.85
N ALA A 838 -50.33 22.88 -28.59
CA ALA A 838 -50.81 21.85 -27.67
C ALA A 838 -52.14 21.24 -28.14
N LEU A 839 -53.06 22.06 -28.65
CA LEU A 839 -54.33 21.61 -29.22
C LEU A 839 -54.11 20.81 -30.51
N ALA A 840 -53.19 21.24 -31.38
CA ALA A 840 -52.82 20.50 -32.58
C ALA A 840 -52.24 19.12 -32.23
N LEU A 841 -51.37 19.04 -31.21
CA LEU A 841 -50.83 17.77 -30.72
C LEU A 841 -51.93 16.87 -30.17
N LEU A 842 -52.83 17.40 -29.34
CA LEU A 842 -53.92 16.65 -28.72
C LEU A 842 -54.94 16.14 -29.76
N ALA A 843 -55.22 16.93 -30.81
CA ALA A 843 -56.10 16.56 -31.92
C ALA A 843 -55.48 15.52 -32.87
N ALA A 844 -54.15 15.43 -32.93
CA ALA A 844 -53.48 14.42 -33.75
C ALA A 844 -53.86 12.99 -33.29
N PRO A 845 -54.08 12.04 -34.22
CA PRO A 845 -54.43 10.66 -33.87
C PRO A 845 -53.35 10.05 -32.97
N LYS A 846 -53.76 9.22 -31.99
CA LYS A 846 -52.84 8.51 -31.08
C LYS A 846 -51.97 7.52 -31.85
N THR A 847 -50.92 8.01 -32.50
CA THR A 847 -49.85 7.17 -33.02
C THR A 847 -49.12 6.56 -31.83
N ARG A 848 -49.18 5.23 -31.70
CA ARG A 848 -48.15 4.50 -30.96
C ARG A 848 -46.84 4.78 -31.68
N GLN A 849 -46.13 5.82 -31.28
CA GLN A 849 -44.72 5.97 -31.63
C GLN A 849 -44.00 4.77 -31.00
N ARG A 850 -43.90 3.68 -31.77
CA ARG A 850 -42.69 2.86 -31.70
C ARG A 850 -41.58 3.84 -32.05
N ARG A 851 -40.91 4.34 -31.01
CA ARG A 851 -39.65 5.06 -31.12
C ARG A 851 -38.84 4.34 -32.20
N ALA A 852 -38.43 5.06 -33.25
CA ALA A 852 -37.46 4.52 -34.19
C ALA A 852 -36.30 3.93 -33.37
N ALA A 853 -35.88 2.71 -33.69
CA ALA A 853 -34.83 2.04 -32.93
C ALA A 853 -33.62 2.97 -32.88
N ALA A 854 -33.12 3.26 -31.67
CA ALA A 854 -31.91 4.05 -31.51
C ALA A 854 -30.78 3.39 -32.32
N PRO A 855 -29.95 4.17 -33.03
CA PRO A 855 -28.79 3.64 -33.73
C PRO A 855 -27.90 2.87 -32.74
N PRO A 856 -27.20 1.81 -33.19
CA PRO A 856 -26.33 1.04 -32.32
C PRO A 856 -25.24 1.94 -31.72
N LEU A 857 -24.90 1.69 -30.46
CA LEU A 857 -23.78 2.35 -29.77
C LEU A 857 -22.45 2.08 -30.49
N ARG A 858 -22.32 0.89 -31.09
CA ARG A 858 -21.15 0.49 -31.86
C ARG A 858 -21.47 -0.68 -32.81
N GLU A 859 -20.96 -0.62 -34.03
CA GLU A 859 -20.96 -1.75 -34.97
C GLU A 859 -19.62 -2.48 -34.88
N MET A 860 -19.66 -3.79 -34.69
CA MET A 860 -18.49 -4.61 -34.34
C MET A 860 -18.06 -5.53 -35.50
N GLY A 861 -18.66 -5.39 -36.68
CA GLY A 861 -18.45 -6.30 -37.81
C GLY A 861 -19.38 -7.52 -37.75
N VAL A 862 -18.85 -8.70 -38.07
CA VAL A 862 -19.61 -9.97 -38.11
C VAL A 862 -19.16 -10.91 -37.00
N ASP A 863 -20.11 -11.68 -36.46
CA ASP A 863 -19.82 -12.74 -35.50
C ASP A 863 -19.00 -13.86 -36.18
N PRO A 864 -17.77 -14.15 -35.75
CA PRO A 864 -16.93 -15.20 -36.35
C PRO A 864 -17.55 -16.61 -36.25
N LEU A 865 -18.54 -16.84 -35.37
CA LEU A 865 -19.23 -18.13 -35.24
C LEU A 865 -20.48 -18.26 -36.12
N THR A 866 -21.13 -17.16 -36.49
CA THR A 866 -22.44 -17.20 -37.18
C THR A 866 -22.54 -16.33 -38.43
N GLU A 867 -21.47 -15.58 -38.73
CA GLU A 867 -21.37 -14.61 -39.83
C GLU A 867 -22.45 -13.50 -39.80
N LYS A 868 -23.21 -13.39 -38.70
CA LYS A 868 -24.25 -12.37 -38.53
C LYS A 868 -23.67 -11.04 -38.08
N PRO A 869 -24.25 -9.90 -38.48
CA PRO A 869 -23.81 -8.58 -38.04
C PRO A 869 -23.92 -8.43 -36.52
N LEU A 870 -22.83 -8.02 -35.88
CA LEU A 870 -22.72 -7.93 -34.44
C LEU A 870 -22.69 -6.44 -34.02
N VAL A 871 -23.65 -6.03 -33.20
CA VAL A 871 -23.82 -4.63 -32.80
C VAL A 871 -24.07 -4.49 -31.31
N ILE A 872 -23.55 -3.43 -30.70
CA ILE A 872 -23.84 -3.05 -29.32
C ILE A 872 -24.95 -2.01 -29.32
N LYS A 873 -25.98 -2.20 -28.48
CA LYS A 873 -27.12 -1.31 -28.34
C LYS A 873 -27.33 -0.93 -26.88
N ASP A 874 -27.90 0.25 -26.66
CA ASP A 874 -28.32 0.65 -25.32
C ASP A 874 -29.67 0.02 -24.95
N GLY A 875 -29.78 -0.45 -23.72
CA GLY A 875 -30.93 -1.23 -23.24
C GLY A 875 -31.38 -0.79 -21.86
N ARG A 876 -32.61 -1.19 -21.49
CA ARG A 876 -33.22 -0.87 -20.18
C ARG A 876 -32.38 -1.30 -18.96
N PHE A 877 -31.45 -2.23 -19.15
CA PHE A 877 -30.60 -2.80 -18.10
C PHE A 877 -29.11 -2.51 -18.33
N GLY A 878 -28.80 -1.49 -19.15
CA GLY A 878 -27.46 -1.16 -19.60
C GLY A 878 -27.16 -1.67 -21.02
N PRO A 879 -25.97 -1.35 -21.57
CA PRO A 879 -25.56 -1.78 -22.90
C PRO A 879 -25.57 -3.31 -23.04
N TYR A 880 -25.92 -3.78 -24.24
CA TYR A 880 -25.93 -5.20 -24.58
C TYR A 880 -25.47 -5.41 -26.01
N VAL A 881 -24.89 -6.58 -26.28
CA VAL A 881 -24.52 -7.01 -27.63
C VAL A 881 -25.61 -7.88 -28.24
N THR A 882 -25.79 -7.76 -29.56
CA THR A 882 -26.82 -8.49 -30.31
C THR A 882 -26.36 -8.80 -31.73
N ASP A 883 -26.75 -9.98 -32.23
CA ASP A 883 -26.64 -10.41 -33.63
C ASP A 883 -27.98 -10.29 -34.40
N GLY A 884 -28.97 -9.63 -33.78
CA GLY A 884 -30.35 -9.55 -34.28
C GLY A 884 -31.29 -10.66 -33.79
N GLU A 885 -30.76 -11.78 -33.27
CA GLU A 885 -31.55 -12.92 -32.80
C GLU A 885 -31.37 -13.17 -31.29
N PHE A 886 -30.14 -13.06 -30.79
CA PHE A 886 -29.77 -13.21 -29.39
C PHE A 886 -29.24 -11.89 -28.83
N ASN A 887 -29.53 -11.65 -27.55
CA ASN A 887 -29.09 -10.46 -26.82
C ASN A 887 -28.36 -10.86 -25.54
N ALA A 888 -27.16 -10.32 -25.32
CA ALA A 888 -26.36 -10.53 -24.12
C ALA A 888 -25.92 -9.18 -23.51
N SER A 889 -26.39 -8.88 -22.29
CA SER A 889 -25.97 -7.68 -21.54
C SER A 889 -24.47 -7.72 -21.21
N LEU A 890 -23.81 -6.57 -21.29
CA LEU A 890 -22.40 -6.43 -20.90
C LEU A 890 -22.22 -6.84 -19.42
N ARG A 891 -21.09 -7.49 -19.11
CA ARG A 891 -20.76 -7.89 -17.73
C ARG A 891 -20.34 -6.66 -16.92
N ARG A 892 -20.49 -6.73 -15.60
CA ARG A 892 -20.17 -5.60 -14.69
C ARG A 892 -18.70 -5.19 -14.87
N GLY A 893 -18.46 -3.94 -15.27
CA GLY A 893 -17.12 -3.39 -15.52
C GLY A 893 -16.66 -3.40 -16.98
N GLN A 894 -17.43 -3.98 -17.92
CA GLN A 894 -17.16 -3.86 -19.35
C GLN A 894 -17.81 -2.60 -19.94
N THR A 895 -17.10 -1.91 -20.82
CA THR A 895 -17.59 -0.74 -21.56
C THR A 895 -17.85 -1.10 -23.04
N PRO A 896 -18.80 -0.45 -23.74
CA PRO A 896 -19.02 -0.65 -25.18
C PRO A 896 -17.78 -0.44 -26.06
N GLU A 897 -16.86 0.42 -25.65
CA GLU A 897 -15.67 0.84 -26.40
C GLU A 897 -14.53 -0.20 -26.31
N GLU A 898 -14.44 -0.92 -25.20
CA GLU A 898 -13.34 -1.88 -24.93
C GLU A 898 -13.71 -3.33 -25.28
N LEU A 899 -14.99 -3.62 -25.58
CA LEU A 899 -15.44 -4.97 -25.91
C LEU A 899 -14.86 -5.42 -27.26
N THR A 900 -14.28 -6.61 -27.29
CA THR A 900 -13.75 -7.25 -28.53
C THR A 900 -14.82 -8.09 -29.23
N VAL A 901 -14.61 -8.37 -30.53
CA VAL A 901 -15.56 -9.15 -31.34
C VAL A 901 -15.67 -10.58 -30.81
N GLU A 902 -14.55 -11.16 -30.36
CA GLU A 902 -14.45 -12.51 -29.81
C GLU A 902 -15.21 -12.64 -28.49
N GLN A 903 -15.04 -11.67 -27.58
CA GLN A 903 -15.77 -11.65 -26.30
C GLN A 903 -17.28 -11.49 -26.52
N ALA A 904 -17.67 -10.65 -27.48
CA ALA A 904 -19.08 -10.45 -27.79
C ALA A 904 -19.72 -11.69 -28.45
N SER A 905 -18.98 -12.37 -29.33
CA SER A 905 -19.37 -13.66 -29.91
C SER A 905 -19.54 -14.74 -28.83
N GLU A 906 -18.61 -14.83 -27.88
CA GLU A 906 -18.68 -15.76 -26.75
C GLU A 906 -19.92 -15.50 -25.87
N MET A 907 -20.21 -14.24 -25.56
CA MET A 907 -21.39 -13.86 -24.78
C MET A 907 -22.71 -14.24 -25.46
N LEU A 908 -22.78 -14.13 -26.80
CA LEU A 908 -23.93 -14.56 -27.58
C LEU A 908 -24.01 -16.09 -27.68
N ALA A 909 -22.87 -16.79 -27.83
CA ALA A 909 -22.80 -18.24 -27.82
C ALA A 909 -23.30 -18.83 -26.48
N GLU A 910 -22.91 -18.25 -25.35
CA GLU A 910 -23.42 -18.63 -24.02
C GLU A 910 -24.95 -18.45 -23.92
N LYS A 911 -25.50 -17.42 -24.58
CA LYS A 911 -26.94 -17.16 -24.63
C LYS A 911 -27.68 -18.15 -25.54
N ARG A 912 -27.10 -18.50 -26.69
CA ARG A 912 -27.61 -19.54 -27.60
C ARG A 912 -27.67 -20.90 -26.90
N ALA A 913 -26.61 -21.27 -26.18
CA ALA A 913 -26.51 -22.52 -25.45
C ALA A 913 -27.53 -22.66 -24.31
N LYS A 914 -28.00 -21.54 -23.74
CA LYS A 914 -28.98 -21.55 -22.63
C LYS A 914 -30.44 -21.73 -23.09
N GLY A 915 -30.76 -21.59 -24.38
CA GLY A 915 -32.11 -21.75 -24.93
C GLY A 915 -33.16 -20.72 -24.43
N PRO A 916 -34.36 -20.67 -25.03
CA PRO A 916 -35.43 -19.77 -24.60
C PRO A 916 -36.03 -20.19 -23.24
N ALA A 917 -36.26 -19.22 -22.35
CA ALA A 917 -36.84 -19.47 -21.04
C ALA A 917 -38.29 -20.02 -21.14
N PRO A 918 -38.69 -21.02 -20.31
CA PRO A 918 -40.03 -21.59 -20.37
C PRO A 918 -41.11 -20.57 -19.97
N LYS A 919 -42.19 -20.49 -20.75
CA LYS A 919 -43.36 -19.66 -20.47
C LYS A 919 -44.04 -20.11 -19.17
N LYS A 920 -43.99 -19.28 -18.12
CA LYS A 920 -44.82 -19.47 -16.91
C LYS A 920 -46.29 -19.25 -17.25
N LYS A 921 -47.13 -20.26 -16.95
CA LYS A 921 -48.60 -20.18 -16.96
C LYS A 921 -49.09 -19.12 -15.96
N ALA A 922 -50.08 -18.35 -16.38
CA ALA A 922 -50.77 -17.37 -15.54
C ALA A 922 -51.59 -18.07 -14.44
N THR A 923 -51.35 -17.71 -13.19
CA THR A 923 -52.22 -18.05 -12.05
C THR A 923 -53.17 -16.88 -11.75
N ALA A 924 -54.44 -17.21 -11.57
CA ALA A 924 -55.56 -16.30 -11.41
C ALA A 924 -55.46 -15.38 -10.17
N LYS A 925 -56.07 -14.19 -10.31
CA LYS A 925 -56.26 -13.16 -9.27
C LYS A 925 -57.00 -13.73 -8.04
N LYS A 926 -56.52 -13.38 -6.84
CA LYS A 926 -57.33 -13.37 -5.61
C LYS A 926 -57.46 -11.94 -5.10
N ALA A 927 -58.69 -11.54 -4.79
CA ALA A 927 -59.13 -10.19 -4.41
C ALA A 927 -58.61 -9.76 -3.02
N PRO A 928 -58.53 -8.44 -2.73
CA PRO A 928 -57.98 -7.92 -1.47
C PRO A 928 -59.01 -7.96 -0.35
N ALA A 929 -58.60 -8.43 0.84
CA ALA A 929 -59.38 -8.33 2.06
C ALA A 929 -58.97 -7.09 2.89
N LYS A 930 -60.00 -6.46 3.44
CA LYS A 930 -60.05 -5.16 4.13
C LYS A 930 -59.41 -5.24 5.53
N LYS A 931 -58.78 -4.12 5.97
CA LYS A 931 -58.37 -3.90 7.36
C LYS A 931 -59.59 -3.77 8.28
N THR A 932 -59.51 -4.36 9.48
CA THR A 932 -60.13 -3.82 10.69
C THR A 932 -59.21 -4.05 11.88
N ALA A 933 -59.13 -3.02 12.72
CA ALA A 933 -58.31 -2.90 13.92
C ALA A 933 -58.86 -3.74 15.08
N THR A 934 -57.99 -4.17 16.00
CA THR A 934 -58.40 -4.40 17.39
C THR A 934 -57.25 -4.34 18.39
N LYS A 935 -57.70 -4.02 19.60
CA LYS A 935 -57.09 -3.55 20.84
C LYS A 935 -56.40 -4.66 21.63
N ALA A 936 -55.57 -4.22 22.58
CA ALA A 936 -54.89 -4.97 23.61
C ALA A 936 -55.78 -5.90 24.45
N ALA A 937 -55.20 -6.99 24.97
CA ALA A 937 -55.20 -7.41 26.38
C ALA A 937 -54.77 -8.88 26.54
N GLY A 938 -54.15 -9.20 27.68
CA GLY A 938 -54.39 -10.47 28.36
C GLY A 938 -53.27 -11.50 28.33
N ALA A 939 -52.57 -11.60 29.46
CA ALA A 939 -51.50 -12.55 29.78
C ALA A 939 -51.95 -14.02 29.86
N THR A 940 -51.02 -14.99 29.73
CA THR A 940 -50.51 -15.81 30.86
C THR A 940 -49.63 -17.01 30.42
N LYS A 941 -48.44 -17.06 31.05
CA LYS A 941 -47.72 -18.18 31.71
C LYS A 941 -47.21 -19.44 30.97
N ALA A 942 -45.95 -19.72 31.37
CA ALA A 942 -45.30 -21.02 31.67
C ALA A 942 -44.76 -21.83 30.47
N ALA A 943 -43.43 -21.92 30.25
CA ALA A 943 -42.35 -22.55 31.03
C ALA A 943 -42.13 -24.03 30.68
N ALA A 944 -40.97 -24.35 30.10
CA ALA A 944 -40.20 -25.58 30.37
C ALA A 944 -38.82 -25.55 29.70
N THR A 945 -37.81 -25.43 30.55
CA THR A 945 -36.44 -25.97 30.51
C THR A 945 -36.04 -26.98 29.42
N LYS A 946 -34.84 -26.80 28.85
CA LYS A 946 -33.85 -27.89 28.79
C LYS A 946 -32.41 -27.40 28.56
N ALA A 947 -31.55 -27.78 29.49
CA ALA A 947 -30.11 -27.74 29.40
C ALA A 947 -29.55 -28.99 28.70
N ALA A 948 -28.32 -28.83 28.20
CA ALA A 948 -27.24 -29.82 28.01
C ALA A 948 -27.49 -31.07 27.15
N ALA A 949 -26.59 -31.34 26.20
CA ALA A 949 -25.51 -32.32 26.39
C ALA A 949 -24.74 -32.63 25.08
N ALA A 950 -23.52 -33.08 25.30
CA ALA A 950 -22.42 -33.40 24.39
C ALA A 950 -22.73 -34.39 23.25
N LYS A 951 -21.84 -34.38 22.24
CA LYS A 951 -21.47 -35.60 21.51
C LYS A 951 -19.95 -35.72 21.39
N ALA A 952 -19.45 -36.83 21.92
CA ALA A 952 -18.14 -37.40 21.68
C ALA A 952 -18.30 -38.86 21.21
N GLY A 953 -17.33 -39.36 20.44
CA GLY A 953 -17.09 -40.78 20.13
C GLY A 953 -17.84 -41.32 18.90
N ALA A 954 -17.30 -42.25 18.10
CA ALA A 954 -16.05 -42.99 18.13
C ALA A 954 -15.80 -43.74 16.79
N ALA A 955 -14.61 -44.32 16.67
CA ALA A 955 -13.99 -45.17 15.63
C ALA A 955 -14.86 -46.34 15.07
N LYS A 956 -14.52 -47.06 13.99
CA LYS A 956 -13.35 -47.96 13.82
C LYS A 956 -13.35 -48.64 12.42
N ALA A 957 -12.13 -49.01 11.96
CA ALA A 957 -11.66 -50.19 11.18
C ALA A 957 -12.64 -50.98 10.27
N GLY A 958 -12.28 -51.57 9.13
CA GLY A 958 -11.01 -51.91 8.48
C GLY A 958 -11.28 -53.05 7.46
N ALA A 959 -10.21 -53.51 6.78
CA ALA A 959 -10.05 -54.77 6.04
C ALA A 959 -10.18 -54.80 4.50
N THR A 960 -9.07 -55.26 3.91
CA THR A 960 -8.89 -56.21 2.77
C THR A 960 -9.49 -55.83 1.39
N LYS A 961 -8.79 -55.96 0.27
CA LYS A 961 -8.15 -57.18 -0.24
C LYS A 961 -7.19 -56.85 -1.41
N ALA A 962 -6.04 -57.51 -1.40
CA ALA A 962 -5.05 -57.51 -2.48
C ALA A 962 -5.37 -58.58 -3.55
N ALA A 963 -4.66 -58.45 -4.69
CA ALA A 963 -4.23 -59.54 -5.59
C ALA A 963 -5.28 -60.21 -6.48
N ALA A 964 -5.00 -60.63 -7.71
CA ALA A 964 -3.87 -60.49 -8.62
C ALA A 964 -4.24 -61.22 -9.93
N THR A 965 -3.34 -61.07 -10.93
CA THR A 965 -3.05 -61.99 -12.05
C THR A 965 -3.95 -61.89 -13.29
N LYS A 966 -3.45 -62.08 -14.52
CA LYS A 966 -2.24 -62.75 -15.01
C LYS A 966 -2.03 -62.41 -16.50
N ALA A 967 -0.75 -62.32 -16.92
CA ALA A 967 -0.13 -62.88 -18.15
C ALA A 967 -0.76 -62.55 -19.53
N ALA A 968 -0.10 -62.62 -20.69
CA ALA A 968 1.20 -63.12 -21.16
C ALA A 968 1.44 -62.46 -22.55
N ALA A 969 2.65 -62.04 -22.92
CA ALA A 969 3.59 -62.79 -23.75
C ALA A 969 3.61 -62.43 -25.27
N THR A 970 4.86 -62.25 -25.73
CA THR A 970 5.45 -62.68 -27.03
C THR A 970 5.37 -61.85 -28.32
N LYS A 971 6.60 -61.64 -28.84
CA LYS A 971 7.10 -61.68 -30.24
C LYS A 971 6.69 -60.52 -31.17
N ALA A 972 7.61 -59.73 -31.75
CA ALA A 972 8.77 -59.98 -32.64
C ALA A 972 8.42 -59.82 -34.14
N ALA A 973 9.42 -59.29 -34.88
CA ALA A 973 9.54 -59.07 -36.34
C ALA A 973 8.85 -57.78 -36.87
N ALA A 974 9.53 -56.78 -37.44
CA ALA A 974 10.61 -56.66 -38.44
C ALA A 974 10.14 -56.78 -39.90
N THR A 975 10.21 -55.65 -40.64
CA THR A 975 10.48 -55.47 -42.10
C THR A 975 10.72 -53.95 -42.31
N LYS A 976 11.92 -53.43 -42.69
CA LYS A 976 12.57 -53.37 -44.03
C LYS A 976 11.60 -52.90 -45.15
N ALA A 977 11.90 -51.97 -46.05
CA ALA A 977 13.16 -51.43 -46.57
C ALA A 977 12.95 -50.14 -47.42
N GLY A 978 14.05 -49.43 -47.71
CA GLY A 978 14.30 -48.66 -48.95
C GLY A 978 14.77 -47.20 -48.73
N ALA A 979 15.69 -46.60 -49.49
CA ALA A 979 17.08 -46.87 -49.89
C ALA A 979 17.52 -45.70 -50.82
N ALA A 980 18.66 -45.05 -50.56
CA ALA A 980 19.62 -44.38 -51.49
C ALA A 980 20.58 -43.45 -50.68
N LYS A 981 21.88 -43.73 -50.47
CA LYS A 981 23.10 -43.58 -51.34
C LYS A 981 23.30 -42.11 -51.79
N ALA A 982 24.45 -41.43 -51.67
CA ALA A 982 25.90 -41.75 -51.66
C ALA A 982 26.67 -40.66 -50.85
N GLY A 983 27.97 -40.68 -50.54
CA GLY A 983 29.11 -41.55 -50.77
C GLY A 983 30.41 -40.90 -50.23
N ALA A 984 31.36 -41.76 -49.85
CA ALA A 984 32.83 -41.62 -49.90
C ALA A 984 33.63 -40.59 -49.05
N GLY A 985 34.63 -41.16 -48.34
CA GLY A 985 35.95 -40.57 -48.01
C GLY A 985 36.05 -39.98 -46.60
N GLY A 986 36.96 -40.34 -45.69
CA GLY A 986 38.12 -41.23 -45.68
C GLY A 986 38.87 -41.01 -44.35
N ALA A 987 39.06 -42.08 -43.58
CA ALA A 987 40.31 -42.51 -42.93
C ALA A 987 41.29 -41.44 -42.38
N GLY A 988 41.72 -41.62 -41.12
CA GLY A 988 42.99 -41.09 -40.64
C GLY A 988 43.09 -40.89 -39.14
N ALA A 989 43.46 -41.95 -38.41
CA ALA A 989 43.92 -41.89 -37.03
C ALA A 989 45.27 -41.17 -36.90
N GLY A 990 45.59 -40.62 -35.71
CA GLY A 990 46.96 -40.19 -35.41
C GLY A 990 47.11 -39.41 -34.11
N ALA A 991 47.43 -40.13 -33.05
CA ALA A 991 47.86 -39.58 -31.76
C ALA A 991 49.31 -39.06 -31.78
N ALA A 992 49.73 -38.51 -30.62
CA ALA A 992 51.10 -38.31 -30.13
C ALA A 992 51.79 -36.98 -30.56
N LYS A 993 52.64 -36.31 -29.78
CA LYS A 993 53.04 -36.27 -28.36
C LYS A 993 54.11 -35.18 -28.24
N ALA A 994 54.22 -34.56 -27.07
CA ALA A 994 55.44 -34.01 -26.44
C ALA A 994 56.19 -32.81 -27.07
N THR A 995 56.46 -31.80 -26.24
CA THR A 995 57.79 -31.43 -25.65
C THR A 995 57.67 -29.98 -25.11
N ALA A 996 57.65 -29.74 -23.78
CA ALA A 996 58.80 -29.59 -22.88
C ALA A 996 59.84 -28.54 -23.31
N ALA A 997 59.93 -27.40 -22.62
CA ALA A 997 60.93 -27.18 -21.56
C ALA A 997 61.19 -25.70 -21.18
N LYS A 998 61.20 -25.47 -19.86
CA LYS A 998 62.19 -24.72 -19.03
C LYS A 998 62.35 -23.18 -19.08
N LYS A 999 62.02 -22.62 -17.91
CA LYS A 999 62.85 -21.82 -16.96
C LYS A 999 63.59 -20.58 -17.48
N ALA A 1000 63.31 -19.44 -16.84
CA ALA A 1000 64.26 -18.75 -15.95
C ALA A 1000 63.58 -17.66 -15.11
N ALA A 1001 64.01 -17.55 -13.86
CA ALA A 1001 63.83 -16.43 -12.92
C ALA A 1001 65.25 -16.10 -12.38
N PRO A 1002 65.49 -15.21 -11.40
CA PRO A 1002 64.84 -13.95 -11.00
C PRO A 1002 65.90 -12.83 -10.80
N ARG A 1003 65.53 -11.62 -10.33
CA ARG A 1003 66.35 -10.88 -9.34
C ARG A 1003 65.58 -9.76 -8.62
N LYS A 1004 65.83 -9.69 -7.31
CA LYS A 1004 65.34 -8.74 -6.28
C LYS A 1004 66.12 -7.42 -6.30
N ALA A 1005 65.51 -6.33 -5.82
CA ALA A 1005 66.14 -5.40 -4.86
C ALA A 1005 65.09 -4.47 -4.21
N ALA A 1006 65.20 -4.31 -2.89
CA ALA A 1006 64.69 -3.21 -2.04
C ALA A 1006 65.94 -2.58 -1.34
N PRO A 1007 65.89 -1.64 -0.36
CA PRO A 1007 64.80 -0.84 0.24
C PRO A 1007 65.17 0.65 0.54
N ARG A 1008 64.28 1.40 1.24
CA ARG A 1008 64.48 2.08 2.57
C ARG A 1008 64.09 3.59 2.73
N LYS A 1009 63.51 3.87 3.92
CA LYS A 1009 63.34 5.09 4.78
C LYS A 1009 61.94 5.77 4.73
N GLN A 1010 61.11 5.77 5.80
CA GLN A 1010 61.17 6.46 7.13
C GLN A 1010 61.29 7.99 7.00
N SER A 1011 60.58 8.89 7.68
CA SER A 1011 59.59 8.87 8.79
C SER A 1011 59.10 10.32 9.04
N SER A 1012 58.10 10.49 9.93
CA SER A 1012 57.83 11.63 10.86
C SER A 1012 56.71 12.64 10.54
N THR A 1013 55.57 12.45 11.25
CA THR A 1013 54.87 13.38 12.18
C THR A 1013 54.71 14.88 11.84
N SER A 1014 53.47 15.41 11.93
CA SER A 1014 52.91 16.09 13.12
C SER A 1014 51.69 17.01 12.80
N THR A 1015 50.56 16.73 13.47
CA THR A 1015 49.67 17.64 14.24
C THR A 1015 48.97 18.88 13.66
N SER A 1016 47.68 19.00 14.06
CA SER A 1016 46.81 20.20 14.30
C SER A 1016 46.43 21.08 13.11
N GLU A 1017 45.19 21.56 12.94
CA GLU A 1017 44.10 21.89 13.89
C GLU A 1017 42.76 21.20 13.57
#